data_AF-A0A127K7J1-F1
#
_entry.id   AF-A0A127K7J1-F1
#
_cell.length_a   1.000
_cell.length_b   1.000
_cell.length_c   1.000
_cell.angle_alpha   90.00
_cell.angle_beta   90.00
_cell.angle_gamma   90.00
#
_symmetry.space_group_name_H-M   'P 1'
#
loop_
_entity.id
_entity.type
_entity.pdbx_description
1 polymer ?
#
loop_
_entity_poly.entity_id
_entity_poly.type
_entity_poly.pdbx_seq_one_letter_code
_entity_poly.pdbx_strand_id
1 'polypeptide(L)'
;MSQQDCLRRMLDDSLHLTANDAVCVGAIARPDLLECSPELPVFEAARLMSEHRVSSIVVVDDDDVVGIWTERDALAIDFRDVRTFSQPIRSVMSAPVRTVPATIGLHELALRFREEHVRHYLVENDQGRPCGIVSQSDVVLNQGVEHYLRLRKVESLVKGGLRTLPADALLGQATRCMREQATDAIVVDFGPEAAEDPLGRYGIITERDVTRMVAQCEAEQPLYAVANRPLLTVQEHDSLYRVRTLLAERRFRHIGVLRQDGTLADLISFGDIIGGMELAYLHELQHALQARDQALHSSQRSLRLAEKVIENSLEGVMVTDAESRIVSVNPAFCRLTGYSAEEVVGQRPSMLSSGRHDGAFYARMWERLKAEGQWQSEVWNRRKSGEIYPALLHIAAITDDDGTLTHYAALFTDISPLKETEARIRDLAYYDPLTGLPNRRLLEDRLAVELAHASRSGKRLAVMFVDLDRFKRINDSLGHEIGDRVLVEVSKRLRACLREDDTVARMGGDEFLIVLCNLDGPEDAVVTARRIVEALRRPVVIDGRELVVTTSIGISICPDDSKSATTLIKNADVAMYRAKDDGRNSYQLYQPAMNARSLEHLALETALHGALKRDELLLHFQPLIDLQSGAIVAAEALLRWCHPELDLVSPADFIPLAEETGLIVPIGEWVLRNACEHHRAWRKAGRGDLRMMVNISARQFRDDAFVEVVDRVLKETGMPPELLTLEVTETMLMDDVDSSIVRMHRLRALGVRLALDDFGTGYSSLAYLKRFPIEELKIDRLFVRGIDRNTRDAALVAAIISLGQSLDLRVVAEGVENKDHLKVLREQGCDVAQGFHFSVPLAWPAFMALGG
;
A
#
# COMPACT_ATOMS: atom_id res chain seq x y z
N MET A 1 38.67 7.88 19.19
CA MET A 1 39.40 8.82 18.32
C MET A 1 38.78 8.70 16.94
N SER A 2 38.32 9.80 16.36
CA SER A 2 37.63 9.77 15.08
C SER A 2 38.60 9.33 13.97
N GLN A 3 38.10 8.67 12.90
CA GLN A 3 38.94 8.34 11.74
C GLN A 3 39.63 9.58 11.12
N GLN A 4 39.06 10.77 11.32
CA GLN A 4 39.66 12.05 10.93
C GLN A 4 40.88 12.43 11.79
N ASP A 5 40.87 12.16 13.10
CA ASP A 5 42.03 12.42 13.98
C ASP A 5 43.21 11.47 13.66
N CYS A 6 42.89 10.27 13.16
CA CYS A 6 43.90 9.30 12.71
C CYS A 6 44.53 9.74 11.39
N LEU A 7 43.71 10.21 10.43
CA LEU A 7 44.20 10.74 9.15
C LEU A 7 45.04 12.02 9.32
N ARG A 8 44.66 12.90 10.25
CA ARG A 8 45.38 14.16 10.49
C ARG A 8 46.76 13.93 11.11
N ARG A 9 46.89 12.97 12.03
CA ARG A 9 48.20 12.52 12.55
C ARG A 9 49.05 11.84 11.47
N MET A 10 48.46 11.05 10.58
CA MET A 10 49.19 10.41 9.47
C MET A 10 49.64 11.41 8.38
N LEU A 11 48.90 12.50 8.18
CA LEU A 11 49.29 13.59 7.28
C LEU A 11 50.43 14.45 7.84
N ASP A 12 50.43 14.72 9.15
CA ASP A 12 51.57 15.38 9.81
C ASP A 12 52.82 14.48 9.81
N ASP A 13 52.68 13.16 9.95
CA ASP A 13 53.80 12.20 9.88
C ASP A 13 54.38 12.05 8.46
N SER A 14 53.57 12.22 7.41
CA SER A 14 54.03 12.14 6.01
C SER A 14 54.75 13.40 5.53
N LEU A 15 54.41 14.57 6.08
CA LEU A 15 55.18 15.81 5.88
C LEU A 15 56.59 15.75 6.50
N HIS A 16 56.77 14.95 7.56
CA HIS A 16 58.09 14.73 8.17
C HIS A 16 59.00 13.78 7.37
N LEU A 17 58.43 12.88 6.55
CA LEU A 17 59.21 11.97 5.70
C LEU A 17 59.86 12.66 4.50
N THR A 18 59.28 13.77 4.00
CA THR A 18 59.85 14.57 2.90
C THR A 18 60.97 15.53 3.33
N ALA A 19 61.23 15.67 4.64
CA ALA A 19 62.20 16.64 5.15
C ALA A 19 63.64 16.13 5.28
N ASN A 20 63.93 14.87 4.92
CA ASN A 20 65.22 14.22 5.19
C ASN A 20 66.17 14.05 3.98
N ASP A 21 65.90 14.72 2.86
CA ASP A 21 66.80 14.79 1.68
C ASP A 21 68.06 15.67 1.90
N ALA A 22 68.55 15.78 3.14
CA ALA A 22 69.66 16.67 3.48
C ALA A 22 71.04 15.99 3.55
N VAL A 23 71.12 14.65 3.54
CA VAL A 23 72.40 13.94 3.60
C VAL A 23 72.81 13.50 2.20
N CYS A 24 73.87 14.11 1.67
CA CYS A 24 74.50 13.71 0.41
C CYS A 24 75.55 12.63 0.66
N VAL A 25 75.84 11.82 -0.35
CA VAL A 25 76.81 10.72 -0.27
C VAL A 25 78.21 11.18 0.18
N GLY A 26 78.63 12.38 -0.19
CA GLY A 26 79.89 12.96 0.26
C GLY A 26 80.04 13.05 1.79
N ALA A 27 78.95 13.11 2.54
CA ALA A 27 78.98 13.15 4.01
C ALA A 27 79.21 11.77 4.66
N ILE A 28 78.99 10.68 3.92
CA ILE A 28 79.11 9.30 4.42
C ILE A 28 80.21 8.49 3.72
N ALA A 29 80.75 9.00 2.61
CA ALA A 29 81.83 8.37 1.87
C ALA A 29 83.09 8.28 2.74
N ARG A 30 83.78 7.13 2.69
CA ARG A 30 85.06 6.97 3.39
C ARG A 30 86.17 7.65 2.59
N PRO A 31 86.91 8.62 3.16
CA PRO A 31 87.91 9.40 2.42
C PRO A 31 89.22 8.63 2.18
N ASP A 32 89.56 7.66 3.03
CA ASP A 32 90.80 6.88 2.91
C ASP A 32 90.61 5.73 1.91
N LEU A 33 90.99 5.95 0.66
CA LEU A 33 91.02 4.94 -0.39
C LEU A 33 92.24 4.03 -0.18
N LEU A 34 91.99 2.72 -0.01
CA LEU A 34 93.05 1.73 -0.03
C LEU A 34 93.40 1.41 -1.48
N GLU A 35 94.66 1.62 -1.86
CA GLU A 35 95.13 1.51 -3.24
C GLU A 35 96.22 0.43 -3.38
N CYS A 36 96.27 -0.23 -4.55
CA CYS A 36 97.33 -1.18 -4.89
C CYS A 36 97.70 -1.15 -6.37
N SER A 37 98.91 -1.61 -6.68
CA SER A 37 99.39 -1.79 -8.06
C SER A 37 98.68 -2.97 -8.76
N PRO A 38 98.41 -2.90 -10.07
CA PRO A 38 97.78 -3.99 -10.83
C PRO A 38 98.56 -5.31 -10.83
N GLU A 39 99.86 -5.27 -10.53
CA GLU A 39 100.72 -6.45 -10.45
C GLU A 39 100.73 -7.12 -9.07
N LEU A 40 100.10 -6.51 -8.06
CA LEU A 40 100.08 -7.04 -6.70
C LEU A 40 99.39 -8.41 -6.68
N PRO A 41 99.99 -9.45 -6.06
CA PRO A 41 99.34 -10.75 -5.91
C PRO A 41 98.02 -10.64 -5.14
N VAL A 42 97.00 -11.39 -5.55
CA VAL A 42 95.67 -11.37 -4.93
C VAL A 42 95.69 -11.64 -3.43
N PHE A 43 96.49 -12.60 -2.95
CA PHE A 43 96.59 -12.87 -1.51
C PHE A 43 97.10 -11.67 -0.71
N GLU A 44 98.01 -10.88 -1.29
CA GLU A 44 98.57 -9.71 -0.64
C GLU A 44 97.57 -8.55 -0.65
N ALA A 45 96.82 -8.38 -1.73
CA ALA A 45 95.68 -7.46 -1.77
C ALA A 45 94.60 -7.82 -0.73
N ALA A 46 94.28 -9.11 -0.59
CA ALA A 46 93.35 -9.61 0.42
C ALA A 46 93.85 -9.34 1.84
N ARG A 47 95.16 -9.51 2.07
CA ARG A 47 95.81 -9.19 3.34
C ARG A 47 95.69 -7.71 3.66
N LEU A 48 95.98 -6.83 2.70
CA LEU A 48 95.82 -5.38 2.85
C LEU A 48 94.38 -5.00 3.20
N MET A 49 93.39 -5.57 2.49
CA MET A 49 91.97 -5.34 2.80
C MET A 49 91.60 -5.78 4.22
N SER A 50 92.08 -6.95 4.65
CA SER A 50 91.82 -7.49 5.98
C SER A 50 92.50 -6.68 7.10
N GLU A 51 93.75 -6.25 6.90
CA GLU A 51 94.53 -5.42 7.85
C GLU A 51 93.88 -4.04 8.03
N HIS A 52 93.47 -3.39 6.95
CA HIS A 52 92.81 -2.08 6.97
C HIS A 52 91.31 -2.16 7.28
N ARG A 53 90.76 -3.38 7.41
CA ARG A 53 89.35 -3.67 7.69
C ARG A 53 88.39 -3.00 6.69
N VAL A 54 88.77 -2.98 5.42
CA VAL A 54 87.96 -2.48 4.30
C VAL A 54 87.41 -3.64 3.48
N SER A 55 86.32 -3.40 2.76
CA SER A 55 85.62 -4.42 1.94
C SER A 55 85.94 -4.31 0.44
N SER A 56 86.82 -3.40 0.09
CA SER A 56 87.27 -3.15 -1.28
C SER A 56 88.65 -2.51 -1.27
N ILE A 57 89.42 -2.75 -2.33
CA ILE A 57 90.69 -2.09 -2.64
C ILE A 57 90.64 -1.59 -4.09
N VAL A 58 91.12 -0.36 -4.31
CA VAL A 58 91.17 0.25 -5.63
C VAL A 58 92.50 -0.10 -6.29
N VAL A 59 92.47 -0.46 -7.57
CA VAL A 59 93.66 -0.78 -8.35
C VAL A 59 94.02 0.43 -9.20
N VAL A 60 95.24 0.92 -9.03
CA VAL A 60 95.74 2.16 -9.65
C VAL A 60 96.99 1.86 -10.47
N ASP A 61 97.02 2.34 -11.72
CA ASP A 61 98.15 2.25 -12.64
C ASP A 61 98.49 3.67 -13.13
N ASP A 62 99.72 4.15 -12.92
CA ASP A 62 100.15 5.52 -13.26
C ASP A 62 99.16 6.64 -12.85
N ASP A 63 98.69 6.61 -11.58
CA ASP A 63 97.70 7.52 -10.97
C ASP A 63 96.25 7.43 -11.52
N ASP A 64 95.97 6.53 -12.48
CA ASP A 64 94.63 6.27 -12.99
C ASP A 64 93.99 5.05 -12.32
N VAL A 65 92.72 5.18 -11.91
CA VAL A 65 91.94 4.07 -11.34
C VAL A 65 91.53 3.10 -12.46
N VAL A 66 92.21 1.95 -12.53
CA VAL A 66 92.00 0.94 -13.58
C VAL A 66 91.01 -0.16 -13.18
N GLY A 67 90.75 -0.34 -11.89
CA GLY A 67 89.80 -1.34 -11.41
C GLY A 67 89.55 -1.29 -9.90
N ILE A 68 88.61 -2.11 -9.44
CA ILE A 68 88.30 -2.29 -8.03
C ILE A 68 88.20 -3.78 -7.73
N TRP A 69 88.76 -4.21 -6.62
CA TRP A 69 88.61 -5.58 -6.13
C TRP A 69 87.89 -5.58 -4.79
N THR A 70 86.82 -6.36 -4.69
CA THR A 70 85.88 -6.39 -3.55
C THR A 70 85.83 -7.79 -2.92
N GLU A 71 85.24 -7.89 -1.73
CA GLU A 71 84.99 -9.20 -1.07
C GLU A 71 84.22 -10.19 -1.98
N ARG A 72 83.37 -9.68 -2.89
CA ARG A 72 82.63 -10.50 -3.84
C ARG A 72 83.52 -11.09 -4.94
N ASP A 73 84.51 -10.32 -5.39
CA ASP A 73 85.47 -10.77 -6.40
C ASP A 73 86.35 -11.91 -5.85
N ALA A 74 86.57 -11.97 -4.53
CA ALA A 74 87.29 -13.07 -3.88
C ALA A 74 86.60 -14.44 -4.07
N LEU A 75 85.28 -14.48 -4.34
CA LEU A 75 84.57 -15.72 -4.63
C LEU A 75 85.01 -16.38 -5.93
N ALA A 76 85.66 -15.65 -6.84
CA ALA A 76 86.16 -16.18 -8.10
C ALA A 76 87.46 -16.99 -7.97
N ILE A 77 88.16 -16.90 -6.83
CA ILE A 77 89.42 -17.62 -6.58
C ILE A 77 89.16 -19.12 -6.39
N ASP A 78 89.94 -19.97 -7.09
CA ASP A 78 89.84 -21.42 -6.99
C ASP A 78 90.77 -21.95 -5.87
N PHE A 79 90.19 -22.26 -4.72
CA PHE A 79 90.92 -22.78 -3.54
C PHE A 79 91.58 -24.14 -3.76
N ARG A 80 91.35 -24.81 -4.90
CA ARG A 80 92.01 -26.08 -5.27
C ARG A 80 93.38 -25.87 -5.92
N ASP A 81 93.64 -24.70 -6.50
CA ASP A 81 94.92 -24.38 -7.15
C ASP A 81 95.65 -23.27 -6.40
N VAL A 82 96.71 -23.65 -5.66
CA VAL A 82 97.50 -22.70 -4.85
C VAL A 82 98.10 -21.55 -5.69
N ARG A 83 98.23 -21.72 -7.01
CA ARG A 83 98.75 -20.67 -7.91
C ARG A 83 97.77 -19.51 -8.10
N THR A 84 96.46 -19.73 -7.93
CA THR A 84 95.47 -18.65 -8.11
C THR A 84 95.56 -17.58 -7.03
N PHE A 85 96.14 -17.89 -5.86
CA PHE A 85 96.39 -16.88 -4.82
C PHE A 85 97.48 -15.88 -5.23
N SER A 86 98.44 -16.31 -6.05
CA SER A 86 99.59 -15.51 -6.47
C SER A 86 99.41 -14.81 -7.83
N GLN A 87 98.24 -14.93 -8.46
CA GLN A 87 97.98 -14.24 -9.72
C GLN A 87 97.87 -12.72 -9.51
N PRO A 88 98.22 -11.89 -10.51
CA PRO A 88 98.07 -10.43 -10.41
C PRO A 88 96.62 -10.00 -10.20
N ILE A 89 96.37 -9.02 -9.33
CA ILE A 89 95.01 -8.54 -9.01
C ILE A 89 94.24 -8.05 -10.25
N ARG A 90 94.94 -7.50 -11.25
CA ARG A 90 94.32 -7.09 -12.53
C ARG A 90 93.57 -8.19 -13.27
N SER A 91 93.88 -9.46 -13.00
CA SER A 91 93.22 -10.60 -13.64
C SER A 91 91.87 -10.97 -13.00
N VAL A 92 91.59 -10.46 -11.81
CA VAL A 92 90.38 -10.77 -11.02
C VAL A 92 89.63 -9.55 -10.49
N MET A 93 90.13 -8.34 -10.76
CA MET A 93 89.44 -7.11 -10.41
C MET A 93 88.23 -6.85 -11.31
N SER A 94 87.24 -6.14 -10.79
CA SER A 94 86.14 -5.58 -11.55
C SER A 94 86.57 -4.28 -12.25
N ALA A 95 86.34 -4.18 -13.56
CA ALA A 95 86.62 -3.00 -14.37
C ALA A 95 85.55 -2.81 -15.48
N PRO A 96 85.15 -1.57 -15.82
CA PRO A 96 85.55 -0.30 -15.21
C PRO A 96 84.92 -0.05 -13.82
N VAL A 97 85.57 0.77 -12.99
CA VAL A 97 85.04 1.15 -11.67
C VAL A 97 83.82 2.05 -11.84
N ARG A 98 82.72 1.72 -11.16
CA ARG A 98 81.49 2.53 -11.18
C ARG A 98 81.63 3.72 -10.24
N THR A 99 81.27 4.91 -10.73
CA THR A 99 81.44 6.15 -9.98
C THR A 99 80.12 6.91 -9.80
N VAL A 100 80.02 7.69 -8.72
CA VAL A 100 78.87 8.57 -8.41
C VAL A 100 79.34 9.92 -7.88
N PRO A 101 78.62 11.02 -8.18
CA PRO A 101 78.97 12.34 -7.65
C PRO A 101 78.69 12.44 -6.16
N ALA A 102 79.53 13.17 -5.41
CA ALA A 102 79.37 13.37 -3.97
C ALA A 102 78.04 14.02 -3.55
N THR A 103 77.37 14.72 -4.47
CA THR A 103 76.08 15.39 -4.26
C THR A 103 74.85 14.49 -4.42
N ILE A 104 75.01 13.24 -4.87
CA ILE A 104 73.87 12.35 -5.04
C ILE A 104 73.19 12.08 -3.67
N GLY A 105 71.87 12.06 -3.66
CA GLY A 105 71.08 11.75 -2.47
C GLY A 105 71.15 10.28 -2.10
N LEU A 106 71.00 9.96 -0.81
CA LEU A 106 71.07 8.57 -0.32
C LEU A 106 69.99 7.65 -0.89
N HIS A 107 68.81 8.20 -1.23
CA HIS A 107 67.72 7.42 -1.83
C HIS A 107 68.03 7.06 -3.29
N GLU A 108 68.50 8.03 -4.09
CA GLU A 108 68.91 7.79 -5.48
C GLU A 108 70.09 6.81 -5.56
N LEU A 109 71.08 6.94 -4.67
CA LEU A 109 72.20 5.99 -4.62
C LEU A 109 71.73 4.56 -4.30
N ALA A 110 70.73 4.39 -3.43
CA ALA A 110 70.18 3.08 -3.09
C ALA A 110 69.51 2.39 -4.30
N LEU A 111 68.81 3.15 -5.14
CA LEU A 111 68.23 2.65 -6.38
C LEU A 111 69.31 2.18 -7.37
N ARG A 112 70.38 2.96 -7.54
CA ARG A 112 71.51 2.59 -8.41
C ARG A 112 72.25 1.35 -7.95
N PHE A 113 72.41 1.15 -6.64
CA PHE A 113 72.98 -0.10 -6.11
C PHE A 113 72.16 -1.34 -6.53
N ARG A 114 70.82 -1.22 -6.55
CA ARG A 114 69.93 -2.32 -6.96
C ARG A 114 69.95 -2.55 -8.47
N GLU A 115 69.91 -1.49 -9.27
CA GLU A 115 69.86 -1.60 -10.73
C GLU A 115 71.18 -2.12 -11.30
N GLU A 116 72.31 -1.59 -10.83
CA GLU A 116 73.63 -1.92 -11.38
C GLU A 116 74.29 -3.13 -10.70
N HIS A 117 73.67 -3.68 -9.63
CA HIS A 117 74.13 -4.87 -8.91
C HIS A 117 75.58 -4.78 -8.37
N VAL A 118 76.06 -3.57 -8.10
CA VAL A 118 77.37 -3.31 -7.50
C VAL A 118 77.26 -3.17 -5.98
N ARG A 119 78.38 -3.35 -5.26
CA ARG A 119 78.42 -3.23 -3.78
C ARG A 119 79.09 -1.96 -3.28
N HIS A 120 79.89 -1.35 -4.15
CA HIS A 120 80.66 -0.15 -3.88
C HIS A 120 80.61 0.77 -5.09
N TYR A 121 80.48 2.06 -4.82
CA TYR A 121 80.73 3.11 -5.81
C TYR A 121 81.92 3.95 -5.36
N LEU A 122 82.77 4.30 -6.32
CA LEU A 122 83.76 5.33 -6.13
C LEU A 122 83.05 6.69 -6.14
N VAL A 123 83.27 7.49 -5.11
CA VAL A 123 82.66 8.82 -4.99
C VAL A 123 83.61 9.83 -5.59
N GLU A 124 83.13 10.60 -6.54
CA GLU A 124 83.86 11.69 -7.18
C GLU A 124 83.44 13.04 -6.61
N ASN A 125 84.41 13.93 -6.42
CA ASN A 125 84.12 15.32 -6.11
C ASN A 125 83.66 16.09 -7.36
N ASP A 126 83.26 17.35 -7.18
CA ASP A 126 82.76 18.21 -8.27
C ASP A 126 83.78 18.45 -9.41
N GLN A 127 85.05 18.07 -9.21
CA GLN A 127 86.13 18.15 -10.21
C GLN A 127 86.39 16.82 -10.92
N GLY A 128 85.56 15.78 -10.67
CA GLY A 128 85.70 14.44 -11.27
C GLY A 128 86.87 13.63 -10.71
N ARG A 129 87.41 14.01 -9.54
CA ARG A 129 88.49 13.27 -8.88
C ARG A 129 87.93 12.33 -7.81
N PRO A 130 88.45 11.10 -7.67
CA PRO A 130 88.08 10.20 -6.59
C PRO A 130 88.31 10.86 -5.22
N CYS A 131 87.26 10.93 -4.40
CA CYS A 131 87.34 11.52 -3.05
C CYS A 131 86.89 10.56 -1.94
N GLY A 132 86.41 9.36 -2.29
CA GLY A 132 86.11 8.32 -1.33
C GLY A 132 85.38 7.13 -1.94
N ILE A 133 85.00 6.17 -1.09
CA ILE A 133 84.20 5.02 -1.48
C ILE A 133 82.98 4.89 -0.59
N VAL A 134 81.84 4.56 -1.18
CA VAL A 134 80.58 4.31 -0.47
C VAL A 134 80.13 2.89 -0.74
N SER A 135 79.80 2.14 0.32
CA SER A 135 79.21 0.82 0.20
C SER A 135 77.70 0.87 0.39
N GLN A 136 77.01 -0.17 -0.10
CA GLN A 136 75.58 -0.35 0.15
C GLN A 136 75.24 -0.32 1.66
N SER A 137 76.14 -0.83 2.52
CA SER A 137 75.95 -0.80 3.98
C SER A 137 76.00 0.62 4.56
N ASP A 138 76.87 1.49 4.01
CA ASP A 138 77.00 2.87 4.49
C ASP A 138 75.73 3.68 4.19
N VAL A 139 75.04 3.40 3.08
CA VAL A 139 73.75 4.01 2.74
C VAL A 139 72.66 3.61 3.75
N VAL A 140 72.58 2.31 4.08
CA VAL A 140 71.54 1.79 4.99
C VAL A 140 71.64 2.39 6.39
N LEU A 141 72.88 2.56 6.89
CA LEU A 141 73.12 3.10 8.23
C LEU A 141 72.76 4.58 8.36
N ASN A 142 72.71 5.33 7.26
CA ASN A 142 72.58 6.78 7.27
C ASN A 142 71.27 7.32 6.66
N GLN A 143 70.33 6.46 6.24
CA GLN A 143 69.07 6.88 5.60
C GLN A 143 67.98 7.46 6.54
N GLY A 144 68.17 7.47 7.88
CA GLY A 144 67.27 8.17 8.81
C GLY A 144 65.83 7.63 8.90
N VAL A 145 65.67 6.30 8.82
CA VAL A 145 64.37 5.60 8.71
C VAL A 145 63.93 4.88 10.00
N GLU A 146 64.37 5.38 11.16
CA GLU A 146 64.13 4.79 12.49
C GLU A 146 62.65 4.50 12.77
N HIS A 147 61.77 5.44 12.42
CA HIS A 147 60.37 5.39 12.84
C HIS A 147 59.59 4.31 12.08
N TYR A 148 59.81 4.19 10.78
CA TYR A 148 59.19 3.17 9.94
C TYR A 148 59.61 1.75 10.35
N LEU A 149 60.91 1.55 10.60
CA LEU A 149 61.44 0.23 10.98
C LEU A 149 60.92 -0.25 12.35
N ARG A 150 60.45 0.64 13.23
CA ARG A 150 59.86 0.27 14.53
C ARG A 150 58.47 -0.35 14.38
N LEU A 151 57.72 0.06 13.35
CA LEU A 151 56.33 -0.37 13.13
C LEU A 151 56.22 -1.68 12.34
N ARG A 152 57.26 -2.03 11.57
CA ARG A 152 57.30 -3.28 10.78
C ARG A 152 58.02 -4.42 11.48
N LYS A 153 57.57 -5.63 11.20
CA LYS A 153 58.13 -6.89 11.70
C LYS A 153 58.99 -7.62 10.67
N VAL A 154 59.88 -8.47 11.16
CA VAL A 154 60.82 -9.29 10.40
C VAL A 154 60.13 -10.23 9.41
N GLU A 155 58.99 -10.81 9.79
CA GLU A 155 58.17 -11.69 8.94
C GLU A 155 57.86 -11.08 7.57
N SER A 156 57.78 -9.75 7.48
CA SER A 156 57.46 -9.04 6.24
C SER A 156 58.61 -9.02 5.20
N LEU A 157 59.81 -9.46 5.59
CA LEU A 157 60.98 -9.59 4.72
C LEU A 157 61.38 -11.05 4.45
N VAL A 158 60.69 -12.02 5.05
CA VAL A 158 60.99 -13.44 4.86
C VAL A 158 60.61 -13.85 3.44
N LYS A 159 61.59 -14.26 2.64
CA LYS A 159 61.41 -14.64 1.22
C LYS A 159 61.09 -16.12 1.07
N GLY A 160 61.47 -16.95 2.03
CA GLY A 160 61.11 -18.37 2.07
C GLY A 160 61.83 -19.18 0.98
N GLY A 161 63.15 -19.30 1.10
CA GLY A 161 63.98 -20.05 0.15
C GLY A 161 65.42 -20.28 0.60
N LEU A 162 65.69 -20.21 1.91
CA LEU A 162 67.03 -20.32 2.46
C LEU A 162 67.66 -21.67 2.13
N ARG A 163 68.81 -21.64 1.44
CA ARG A 163 69.61 -22.82 1.14
C ARG A 163 70.72 -22.97 2.16
N THR A 164 70.72 -24.08 2.88
CA THR A 164 71.80 -24.43 3.81
C THR A 164 72.77 -25.41 3.15
N LEU A 165 74.05 -25.36 3.53
CA LEU A 165 75.05 -26.37 3.17
C LEU A 165 75.39 -27.21 4.40
N PRO A 166 75.63 -28.53 4.24
CA PRO A 166 76.04 -29.37 5.35
C PRO A 166 77.49 -29.03 5.77
N ALA A 167 77.84 -29.27 7.03
CA ALA A 167 79.13 -28.87 7.58
C ALA A 167 80.35 -29.60 6.96
N ASP A 168 80.14 -30.74 6.32
CA ASP A 168 81.17 -31.48 5.57
C ASP A 168 81.40 -30.97 4.14
N ALA A 169 80.53 -30.07 3.64
CA ALA A 169 80.72 -29.43 2.35
C ALA A 169 82.05 -28.68 2.30
N LEU A 170 82.65 -28.58 1.11
CA LEU A 170 83.92 -27.86 0.93
C LEU A 170 83.68 -26.37 0.68
N LEU A 171 84.65 -25.54 1.07
CA LEU A 171 84.62 -24.08 0.85
C LEU A 171 84.29 -23.70 -0.60
N GLY A 172 84.84 -24.40 -1.59
CA GLY A 172 84.55 -24.14 -3.01
C GLY A 172 83.07 -24.34 -3.39
N GLN A 173 82.33 -25.18 -2.65
CA GLN A 173 80.90 -25.33 -2.83
C GLN A 173 80.13 -24.11 -2.28
N ALA A 174 80.57 -23.55 -1.15
CA ALA A 174 79.99 -22.35 -0.58
C ALA A 174 80.21 -21.13 -1.49
N THR A 175 81.44 -20.93 -2.01
CA THR A 175 81.72 -19.79 -2.91
C THR A 175 80.97 -19.88 -4.24
N ARG A 176 80.77 -21.09 -4.77
CA ARG A 176 79.90 -21.30 -5.93
C ARG A 176 78.44 -21.01 -5.63
N CYS A 177 77.93 -21.46 -4.47
CA CYS A 177 76.54 -21.21 -4.08
C CYS A 177 76.27 -19.71 -3.90
N MET A 178 77.19 -18.97 -3.28
CA MET A 178 77.12 -17.50 -3.15
C MET A 178 77.03 -16.82 -4.52
N ARG A 179 77.84 -17.26 -5.50
CA ARG A 179 77.83 -16.71 -6.87
C ARG A 179 76.54 -17.02 -7.62
N GLU A 180 76.08 -18.28 -7.59
CA GLU A 180 74.87 -18.71 -8.31
C GLU A 180 73.60 -18.05 -7.75
N GLN A 181 73.52 -17.85 -6.44
CA GLN A 181 72.36 -17.25 -5.78
C GLN A 181 72.47 -15.73 -5.60
N ALA A 182 73.60 -15.14 -6.02
CA ALA A 182 73.93 -13.74 -5.78
C ALA A 182 73.78 -13.32 -4.30
N THR A 183 74.20 -14.19 -3.37
CA THR A 183 74.13 -13.98 -1.92
C THR A 183 75.51 -13.75 -1.31
N ASP A 184 75.57 -12.92 -0.29
CA ASP A 184 76.81 -12.46 0.35
C ASP A 184 77.26 -13.38 1.50
N ALA A 185 76.40 -14.34 1.86
CA ALA A 185 76.62 -15.30 2.93
C ALA A 185 75.78 -16.57 2.70
N ILE A 186 76.26 -17.69 3.27
CA ILE A 186 75.59 -18.99 3.25
C ILE A 186 75.51 -19.53 4.68
N VAL A 187 74.37 -20.11 5.01
CA VAL A 187 74.17 -20.79 6.29
C VAL A 187 74.69 -22.23 6.21
N VAL A 188 75.42 -22.64 7.22
CA VAL A 188 75.97 -23.99 7.36
C VAL A 188 75.20 -24.74 8.46
N ASP A 189 74.61 -25.90 8.13
CA ASP A 189 73.93 -26.77 9.11
C ASP A 189 74.91 -27.84 9.63
N PHE A 190 75.19 -27.78 10.93
CA PHE A 190 76.08 -28.72 11.63
C PHE A 190 75.35 -29.97 12.14
N GLY A 191 74.04 -30.07 11.90
CA GLY A 191 73.23 -31.20 12.33
C GLY A 191 72.78 -31.12 13.79
N PRO A 192 71.81 -31.96 14.18
CA PRO A 192 71.19 -31.93 15.50
C PRO A 192 72.09 -32.46 16.64
N GLU A 193 73.08 -33.31 16.33
CA GLU A 193 73.96 -33.95 17.34
C GLU A 193 75.04 -33.00 17.90
N ALA A 194 75.24 -31.83 17.28
CA ALA A 194 76.27 -30.87 17.67
C ALA A 194 75.81 -29.86 18.74
N ALA A 195 74.61 -29.99 19.31
CA ALA A 195 73.96 -28.94 20.10
C ALA A 195 73.62 -29.39 21.53
N GLU A 196 74.36 -28.88 22.52
CA GLU A 196 73.81 -28.65 23.88
C GLU A 196 72.94 -27.37 23.92
N ASP A 197 72.96 -26.54 22.86
CA ASP A 197 72.16 -25.32 22.68
C ASP A 197 71.55 -25.28 21.26
N PRO A 198 70.22 -25.07 21.09
CA PRO A 198 69.57 -24.92 19.79
C PRO A 198 70.19 -23.86 18.86
N LEU A 199 70.82 -22.81 19.40
CA LEU A 199 71.54 -21.78 18.63
C LEU A 199 72.86 -22.29 18.04
N GLY A 200 73.37 -23.40 18.55
CA GLY A 200 74.56 -24.05 18.03
C GLY A 200 74.32 -24.71 16.68
N ARG A 201 73.11 -25.10 16.28
CA ARG A 201 72.92 -25.93 15.08
C ARG A 201 73.41 -25.27 13.78
N TYR A 202 73.30 -23.95 13.67
CA TYR A 202 73.62 -23.21 12.45
C TYR A 202 74.86 -22.34 12.62
N GLY A 203 75.72 -22.34 11.61
CA GLY A 203 76.80 -21.38 11.43
C GLY A 203 76.62 -20.56 10.16
N ILE A 204 77.52 -19.62 9.93
CA ILE A 204 77.53 -18.77 8.75
C ILE A 204 78.93 -18.65 8.17
N ILE A 205 79.02 -18.70 6.85
CA ILE A 205 80.21 -18.30 6.11
C ILE A 205 79.87 -17.10 5.24
N THR A 206 80.70 -16.06 5.29
CA THR A 206 80.51 -14.81 4.57
C THR A 206 81.64 -14.58 3.56
N GLU A 207 81.42 -13.72 2.57
CA GLU A 207 82.50 -13.32 1.64
C GLU A 207 83.75 -12.76 2.33
N ARG A 208 83.57 -12.09 3.48
CA ARG A 208 84.68 -11.59 4.28
C ARG A 208 85.54 -12.72 4.86
N ASP A 209 84.93 -13.84 5.23
CA ASP A 209 85.64 -15.01 5.70
C ASP A 209 86.42 -15.66 4.54
N VAL A 210 85.80 -15.74 3.35
CA VAL A 210 86.47 -16.19 2.11
C VAL A 210 87.68 -15.32 1.79
N THR A 211 87.53 -13.99 1.86
CA THR A 211 88.62 -13.03 1.60
C THR A 211 89.78 -13.20 2.60
N ARG A 212 89.47 -13.49 3.87
CA ARG A 212 90.50 -13.78 4.89
C ARG A 212 91.30 -15.05 4.55
N MET A 213 90.62 -16.08 4.05
CA MET A 213 91.29 -17.33 3.64
C MET A 213 92.20 -17.13 2.44
N VAL A 214 91.77 -16.29 1.47
CA VAL A 214 92.63 -15.86 0.36
C VAL A 214 93.88 -15.16 0.88
N ALA A 215 93.76 -14.29 1.89
CA ALA A 215 94.90 -13.59 2.49
C ALA A 215 95.88 -14.53 3.21
N GLN A 216 95.38 -15.65 3.75
CA GLN A 216 96.17 -16.65 4.47
C GLN A 216 96.70 -17.77 3.55
N CYS A 217 96.35 -17.74 2.25
CA CYS A 217 96.64 -18.80 1.28
C CYS A 217 96.19 -20.18 1.77
N GLU A 218 95.04 -20.25 2.45
CA GLU A 218 94.50 -21.52 2.96
C GLU A 218 94.03 -22.40 1.80
N ALA A 219 94.43 -23.67 1.82
CA ALA A 219 93.93 -24.66 0.87
C ALA A 219 92.43 -24.95 1.11
N GLU A 220 91.79 -25.66 0.17
CA GLU A 220 90.39 -26.07 0.30
C GLU A 220 90.15 -26.83 1.62
N GLN A 221 89.22 -26.30 2.43
CA GLN A 221 88.83 -26.86 3.73
C GLN A 221 87.32 -27.14 3.79
N PRO A 222 86.89 -28.11 4.61
CA PRO A 222 85.48 -28.35 4.90
C PRO A 222 84.89 -27.22 5.76
N LEU A 223 83.60 -26.94 5.56
CA LEU A 223 82.91 -25.80 6.18
C LEU A 223 82.89 -25.87 7.71
N TYR A 224 82.94 -27.06 8.31
CA TYR A 224 82.99 -27.20 9.76
C TYR A 224 84.23 -26.55 10.41
N ALA A 225 85.33 -26.44 9.66
CA ALA A 225 86.58 -25.88 10.16
C ALA A 225 86.59 -24.34 10.09
N VAL A 226 85.75 -23.77 9.22
CA VAL A 226 85.88 -22.38 8.79
C VAL A 226 84.64 -21.51 8.98
N ALA A 227 83.45 -22.09 9.10
CA ALA A 227 82.23 -21.33 9.32
C ALA A 227 82.17 -20.78 10.75
N ASN A 228 81.74 -19.53 10.90
CA ASN A 228 81.55 -18.90 12.20
C ASN A 228 80.28 -19.45 12.87
N ARG A 229 80.39 -19.82 14.15
CA ARG A 229 79.32 -20.44 14.95
C ARG A 229 79.33 -19.87 16.38
N PRO A 230 78.17 -19.60 17.00
CA PRO A 230 76.80 -19.77 16.48
C PRO A 230 76.35 -18.63 15.54
N LEU A 231 75.40 -18.94 14.64
CA LEU A 231 74.71 -17.93 13.83
C LEU A 231 73.87 -17.02 14.75
N LEU A 232 74.05 -15.70 14.63
CA LEU A 232 73.20 -14.74 15.35
C LEU A 232 71.78 -14.77 14.77
N THR A 233 70.76 -14.86 15.62
CA THR A 233 69.37 -14.96 15.19
C THR A 233 68.43 -13.97 15.90
N VAL A 234 67.29 -13.70 15.25
CA VAL A 234 66.14 -12.93 15.75
C VAL A 234 64.85 -13.71 15.50
N GLN A 235 63.76 -13.34 16.17
CA GLN A 235 62.46 -13.96 15.95
C GLN A 235 61.71 -13.26 14.80
N GLU A 236 60.88 -13.98 14.05
CA GLU A 236 60.11 -13.41 12.93
C GLU A 236 59.15 -12.26 13.33
N HIS A 237 58.75 -12.20 14.59
CA HIS A 237 57.88 -11.14 15.12
C HIS A 237 58.65 -9.92 15.66
N ASP A 238 59.99 -9.97 15.68
CA ASP A 238 60.80 -8.83 16.09
C ASP A 238 60.62 -7.66 15.11
N SER A 239 60.82 -6.43 15.60
CA SER A 239 60.77 -5.26 14.73
C SER A 239 62.01 -5.19 13.83
N LEU A 240 61.86 -4.67 12.62
CA LEU A 240 62.99 -4.44 11.72
C LEU A 240 64.01 -3.45 12.33
N TYR A 241 63.56 -2.56 13.19
CA TYR A 241 64.43 -1.67 13.96
C TYR A 241 65.36 -2.45 14.88
N ARG A 242 64.85 -3.47 15.60
CA ARG A 242 65.67 -4.33 16.47
C ARG A 242 66.73 -5.06 15.65
N VAL A 243 66.37 -5.56 14.48
CA VAL A 243 67.31 -6.23 13.56
C VAL A 243 68.42 -5.28 13.11
N ARG A 244 68.06 -4.07 12.66
CA ARG A 244 69.03 -3.04 12.27
C ARG A 244 69.98 -2.70 13.42
N THR A 245 69.45 -2.49 14.62
CA THR A 245 70.26 -2.18 15.81
C THR A 245 71.23 -3.31 16.14
N LEU A 246 70.78 -4.57 16.13
CA LEU A 246 71.63 -5.72 16.39
C LEU A 246 72.75 -5.89 15.36
N LEU A 247 72.44 -5.74 14.07
CA LEU A 247 73.43 -5.77 12.99
C LEU A 247 74.47 -4.65 13.15
N ALA A 248 74.03 -3.43 13.44
CA ALA A 248 74.90 -2.27 13.61
C ALA A 248 75.81 -2.39 14.86
N GLU A 249 75.26 -2.75 16.02
CA GLU A 249 75.99 -2.89 17.29
C GLU A 249 77.03 -4.00 17.23
N ARG A 250 76.67 -5.16 16.67
CA ARG A 250 77.56 -6.32 16.55
C ARG A 250 78.50 -6.23 15.35
N ARG A 251 78.35 -5.22 14.49
CA ARG A 251 79.07 -5.04 13.22
C ARG A 251 78.95 -6.27 12.30
N PHE A 252 77.80 -6.92 12.34
CA PHE A 252 77.45 -8.01 11.42
C PHE A 252 76.61 -7.47 10.27
N ARG A 253 76.66 -8.16 9.13
CA ARG A 253 75.87 -7.80 7.94
C ARG A 253 74.67 -8.71 7.69
N HIS A 254 74.62 -9.84 8.40
CA HIS A 254 73.63 -10.89 8.23
C HIS A 254 73.13 -11.38 9.58
N ILE A 255 71.86 -11.78 9.63
CA ILE A 255 71.22 -12.32 10.82
C ILE A 255 70.18 -13.36 10.42
N GLY A 256 70.16 -14.48 11.13
CA GLY A 256 69.18 -15.54 10.91
C GLY A 256 67.82 -15.16 11.50
N VAL A 257 66.74 -15.58 10.84
CA VAL A 257 65.38 -15.42 11.35
C VAL A 257 64.86 -16.78 11.80
N LEU A 258 64.45 -16.88 13.05
CA LEU A 258 63.80 -18.08 13.58
C LEU A 258 62.28 -17.95 13.48
N ARG A 259 61.63 -19.02 13.07
CA ARG A 259 60.18 -19.20 13.23
C ARG A 259 59.85 -19.50 14.69
N GLN A 260 58.56 -19.42 15.04
CA GLN A 260 58.07 -19.81 16.37
C GLN A 260 58.44 -21.23 16.80
N ASP A 261 58.63 -22.16 15.85
CA ASP A 261 59.03 -23.55 16.12
C ASP A 261 60.54 -23.74 16.36
N GLY A 262 61.32 -22.65 16.33
CA GLY A 262 62.78 -22.66 16.52
C GLY A 262 63.56 -23.07 15.27
N THR A 263 62.91 -23.29 14.13
CA THR A 263 63.59 -23.54 12.86
C THR A 263 64.04 -22.24 12.19
N LEU A 264 65.13 -22.30 11.44
CA LEU A 264 65.65 -21.15 10.71
C LEU A 264 64.79 -20.91 9.46
N ALA A 265 64.06 -19.80 9.46
CA ALA A 265 63.17 -19.36 8.41
C ALA A 265 63.92 -18.77 7.21
N ASP A 266 64.87 -17.86 7.48
CA ASP A 266 65.59 -17.11 6.46
C ASP A 266 66.88 -16.47 6.99
N LEU A 267 67.69 -15.92 6.10
CA LEU A 267 68.85 -15.09 6.41
C LEU A 267 68.61 -13.68 5.85
N ILE A 268 68.55 -12.68 6.73
CA ILE A 268 68.29 -11.28 6.34
C ILE A 268 69.59 -10.48 6.37
N SER A 269 69.81 -9.70 5.32
CA SER A 269 70.88 -8.72 5.19
C SER A 269 70.37 -7.27 5.32
N PHE A 270 71.28 -6.31 5.41
CA PHE A 270 70.92 -4.89 5.29
C PHE A 270 70.21 -4.54 3.97
N GLY A 271 70.57 -5.21 2.87
CA GLY A 271 69.96 -4.96 1.55
C GLY A 271 68.48 -5.34 1.49
N ASP A 272 68.08 -6.38 2.22
CA ASP A 272 66.69 -6.85 2.26
C ASP A 272 65.77 -5.86 3.00
N ILE A 273 66.30 -5.19 4.02
CA ILE A 273 65.58 -4.17 4.78
C ILE A 273 65.19 -2.99 3.88
N ILE A 274 66.08 -2.54 2.98
CA ILE A 274 65.79 -1.44 2.05
C ILE A 274 64.76 -1.89 0.99
N GLY A 275 64.94 -3.07 0.39
CA GLY A 275 64.05 -3.55 -0.65
C GLY A 275 62.58 -3.66 -0.22
N GLY A 276 62.31 -4.00 1.04
CA GLY A 276 60.96 -4.09 1.59
C GLY A 276 60.28 -2.74 1.90
N MET A 277 61.00 -1.62 1.87
CA MET A 277 60.47 -0.29 2.23
C MET A 277 59.78 0.41 1.06
N GLU A 278 60.36 0.39 -0.14
CA GLU A 278 59.82 1.09 -1.32
C GLU A 278 58.49 0.51 -1.80
N LEU A 279 58.34 -0.82 -1.75
CA LEU A 279 57.11 -1.51 -2.13
C LEU A 279 55.92 -1.16 -1.23
N ALA A 280 56.17 -0.83 0.04
CA ALA A 280 55.13 -0.46 0.99
C ALA A 280 54.64 0.98 0.78
N TYR A 281 55.57 1.92 0.57
CA TYR A 281 55.26 3.33 0.35
C TYR A 281 54.42 3.57 -0.91
N LEU A 282 54.75 2.89 -2.02
CA LEU A 282 53.98 2.98 -3.27
C LEU A 282 52.54 2.48 -3.10
N HIS A 283 52.32 1.45 -2.28
CA HIS A 283 51.01 0.86 -2.05
C HIS A 283 50.10 1.78 -1.21
N GLU A 284 50.65 2.48 -0.22
CA GLU A 284 49.89 3.45 0.58
C GLU A 284 49.45 4.68 -0.23
N LEU A 285 50.31 5.19 -1.11
CA LEU A 285 49.99 6.34 -1.96
C LEU A 285 48.82 6.05 -2.92
N GLN A 286 48.76 4.84 -3.49
CA GLN A 286 47.66 4.42 -4.36
C GLN A 286 46.32 4.36 -3.61
N HIS A 287 46.32 3.85 -2.38
CA HIS A 287 45.11 3.79 -1.56
C HIS A 287 44.56 5.18 -1.20
N ALA A 288 45.43 6.14 -0.88
CA ALA A 288 45.01 7.49 -0.55
C ALA A 288 44.35 8.23 -1.74
N LEU A 289 44.88 8.05 -2.95
CA LEU A 289 44.32 8.64 -4.17
C LEU A 289 42.94 8.07 -4.50
N GLN A 290 42.78 6.75 -4.41
CA GLN A 290 41.49 6.08 -4.64
C GLN A 290 40.41 6.54 -3.65
N ALA A 291 40.76 6.72 -2.38
CA ALA A 291 39.82 7.22 -1.37
C ALA A 291 39.36 8.66 -1.67
N ARG A 292 40.26 9.53 -2.14
CA ARG A 292 39.92 10.91 -2.52
C ARG A 292 38.98 10.95 -3.73
N ASP A 293 39.25 10.14 -4.75
CA ASP A 293 38.43 10.10 -5.97
C ASP A 293 37.02 9.57 -5.66
N GLN A 294 36.91 8.57 -4.79
CA GLN A 294 35.61 8.08 -4.31
C GLN A 294 34.83 9.16 -3.55
N ALA A 295 35.49 9.93 -2.69
CA ALA A 295 34.85 11.03 -1.96
C ALA A 295 34.34 12.14 -2.90
N LEU A 296 35.15 12.52 -3.90
CA LEU A 296 34.78 13.51 -4.92
C LEU A 296 33.59 13.03 -5.76
N HIS A 297 33.62 11.78 -6.24
CA HIS A 297 32.51 11.20 -6.99
C HIS A 297 31.22 11.11 -6.16
N SER A 298 31.33 10.78 -4.88
CA SER A 298 30.18 10.77 -3.96
C SER A 298 29.57 12.16 -3.78
N SER A 299 30.40 13.19 -3.59
CA SER A 299 29.95 14.58 -3.45
C SER A 299 29.26 15.09 -4.73
N GLN A 300 29.87 14.87 -5.90
CA GLN A 300 29.27 15.23 -7.19
C GLN A 300 27.96 14.49 -7.45
N ARG A 301 27.88 13.21 -7.06
CA ARG A 301 26.64 12.43 -7.19
C ARG A 301 25.55 12.97 -6.28
N SER A 302 25.88 13.35 -5.04
CA SER A 302 24.93 13.94 -4.09
C SER A 302 24.39 15.28 -4.57
N LEU A 303 25.25 16.16 -5.11
CA LEU A 303 24.82 17.45 -5.69
C LEU A 303 23.90 17.25 -6.90
N ARG A 304 24.27 16.38 -7.84
CA ARG A 304 23.43 16.05 -9.00
C ARG A 304 22.10 15.40 -8.59
N LEU A 305 22.09 14.61 -7.52
CA LEU A 305 20.86 14.01 -7.00
C LEU A 305 19.96 15.09 -6.40
N ALA A 306 20.51 16.00 -5.59
CA ALA A 306 19.76 17.12 -5.00
C ALA A 306 19.16 18.03 -6.08
N GLU A 307 19.93 18.38 -7.10
CA GLU A 307 19.47 19.18 -8.26
C GLU A 307 18.32 18.48 -9.00
N LYS A 308 18.48 17.19 -9.33
CA LYS A 308 17.42 16.40 -9.97
C LYS A 308 16.15 16.29 -9.11
N VAL A 309 16.29 16.20 -7.79
CA VAL A 309 15.15 16.17 -6.87
C VAL A 309 14.40 17.51 -6.89
N ILE A 310 15.11 18.64 -6.91
CA ILE A 310 14.51 19.98 -7.00
C ILE A 310 13.84 20.19 -8.37
N GLU A 311 14.47 19.78 -9.46
CA GLU A 311 13.93 19.90 -10.82
C GLU A 311 12.66 19.07 -11.04
N ASN A 312 12.63 17.86 -10.48
CA ASN A 312 11.49 16.94 -10.57
C ASN A 312 10.48 17.10 -9.41
N SER A 313 10.67 18.07 -8.53
CA SER A 313 9.68 18.37 -7.49
C SER A 313 8.35 18.79 -8.12
N LEU A 314 7.26 18.45 -7.45
CA LEU A 314 5.92 18.96 -7.78
C LEU A 314 5.69 20.34 -7.14
N GLU A 315 6.48 20.70 -6.13
CA GLU A 315 6.39 21.95 -5.39
C GLU A 315 7.21 23.04 -6.07
N GLY A 316 6.66 24.25 -6.11
CA GLY A 316 7.37 25.42 -6.61
C GLY A 316 8.48 25.82 -5.64
N VAL A 317 9.72 25.77 -6.10
CA VAL A 317 10.90 26.22 -5.34
C VAL A 317 11.38 27.54 -5.94
N MET A 318 11.61 28.52 -5.08
CA MET A 318 12.11 29.84 -5.42
C MET A 318 13.18 30.23 -4.40
N VAL A 319 14.35 30.66 -4.88
CA VAL A 319 15.43 31.17 -4.04
C VAL A 319 15.60 32.65 -4.32
N THR A 320 15.73 33.46 -3.28
CA THR A 320 16.01 34.90 -3.37
C THR A 320 17.31 35.27 -2.70
N ASP A 321 17.89 36.42 -3.06
CA ASP A 321 18.95 37.07 -2.30
C ASP A 321 18.43 37.66 -0.97
N ALA A 322 19.34 38.26 -0.19
CA ALA A 322 19.02 38.93 1.07
C ALA A 322 18.06 40.12 0.89
N GLU A 323 18.06 40.79 -0.27
CA GLU A 323 17.16 41.88 -0.65
C GLU A 323 15.80 41.40 -1.24
N SER A 324 15.54 40.09 -1.20
CA SER A 324 14.32 39.45 -1.69
C SER A 324 14.10 39.55 -3.20
N ARG A 325 15.17 39.57 -4.00
CA ARG A 325 15.12 39.39 -5.46
C ARG A 325 15.34 37.94 -5.81
N ILE A 326 14.52 37.42 -6.71
CA ILE A 326 14.56 36.02 -7.14
C ILE A 326 15.88 35.75 -7.87
N VAL A 327 16.66 34.81 -7.37
CA VAL A 327 17.93 34.36 -7.96
C VAL A 327 17.70 33.12 -8.81
N SER A 328 16.85 32.19 -8.36
CA SER A 328 16.52 30.98 -9.11
C SER A 328 15.12 30.47 -8.79
N VAL A 329 14.56 29.71 -9.74
CA VAL A 329 13.29 29.00 -9.60
C VAL A 329 13.38 27.63 -10.27
N ASN A 330 12.66 26.64 -9.76
CA ASN A 330 12.60 25.33 -10.39
C ASN A 330 11.52 25.25 -11.49
N PRO A 331 11.48 24.19 -12.31
CA PRO A 331 10.45 24.01 -13.33
C PRO A 331 9.01 23.97 -12.78
N ALA A 332 8.81 23.47 -11.55
CA ALA A 332 7.49 23.43 -10.92
C ALA A 332 6.94 24.82 -10.60
N PHE A 333 7.79 25.75 -10.14
CA PHE A 333 7.44 27.16 -9.99
C PHE A 333 6.84 27.72 -11.28
N CYS A 334 7.49 27.42 -12.41
CA CYS A 334 7.05 27.92 -13.71
C CYS A 334 5.69 27.32 -14.11
N ARG A 335 5.49 26.01 -13.90
CA ARG A 335 4.22 25.34 -14.15
C ARG A 335 3.08 25.88 -13.27
N LEU A 336 3.34 26.08 -11.99
CA LEU A 336 2.33 26.55 -11.03
C LEU A 336 1.99 28.03 -11.24
N THR A 337 2.97 28.90 -11.45
CA THR A 337 2.72 30.34 -11.54
C THR A 337 2.39 30.82 -12.96
N GLY A 338 2.80 30.06 -13.98
CA GLY A 338 2.69 30.42 -15.39
C GLY A 338 3.76 31.41 -15.88
N TYR A 339 4.70 31.81 -15.02
CA TYR A 339 5.86 32.62 -15.42
C TYR A 339 7.04 31.74 -15.80
N SER A 340 7.85 32.18 -16.76
CA SER A 340 9.13 31.54 -17.08
C SER A 340 10.24 32.00 -16.13
N ALA A 341 11.30 31.20 -15.98
CA ALA A 341 12.45 31.55 -15.15
C ALA A 341 13.09 32.88 -15.57
N GLU A 342 13.22 33.12 -16.89
CA GLU A 342 13.77 34.36 -17.45
C GLU A 342 12.96 35.61 -17.11
N GLU A 343 11.64 35.47 -16.93
CA GLU A 343 10.76 36.58 -16.57
C GLU A 343 10.81 36.95 -15.08
N VAL A 344 11.12 35.98 -14.22
CA VAL A 344 11.05 36.16 -12.75
C VAL A 344 12.40 36.41 -12.10
N VAL A 345 13.50 35.94 -12.68
CA VAL A 345 14.84 36.16 -12.13
C VAL A 345 15.14 37.67 -12.09
N GLY A 346 15.59 38.16 -10.94
CA GLY A 346 15.84 39.57 -10.62
C GLY A 346 14.61 40.35 -10.11
N GLN A 347 13.41 39.78 -10.23
CA GLN A 347 12.16 40.39 -9.76
C GLN A 347 11.90 40.10 -8.28
N ARG A 348 10.90 40.76 -7.69
CA ARG A 348 10.45 40.51 -6.30
C ARG A 348 9.23 39.58 -6.28
N PRO A 349 9.15 38.64 -5.30
CA PRO A 349 8.00 37.73 -5.14
C PRO A 349 6.63 38.40 -5.00
N SER A 350 6.59 39.70 -4.69
CA SER A 350 5.36 40.49 -4.61
C SER A 350 4.51 40.45 -5.89
N MET A 351 5.10 40.11 -7.04
CA MET A 351 4.37 39.89 -8.30
C MET A 351 3.33 38.76 -8.22
N LEU A 352 3.50 37.80 -7.31
CA LEU A 352 2.54 36.71 -7.08
C LEU A 352 1.39 37.11 -6.14
N SER A 353 1.41 38.31 -5.57
CA SER A 353 0.39 38.73 -4.60
C SER A 353 -1.00 38.85 -5.24
N SER A 354 -2.00 38.21 -4.62
CA SER A 354 -3.40 38.34 -5.05
C SER A 354 -4.08 39.61 -4.53
N GLY A 355 -3.51 40.30 -3.54
CA GLY A 355 -4.17 41.42 -2.86
C GLY A 355 -5.30 41.02 -1.89
N ARG A 356 -5.53 39.72 -1.63
CA ARG A 356 -6.46 39.25 -0.58
C ARG A 356 -5.93 39.43 0.85
N HIS A 357 -4.62 39.47 1.01
CA HIS A 357 -3.97 39.73 2.30
C HIS A 357 -3.60 41.22 2.40
N ASP A 358 -3.76 41.78 3.59
CA ASP A 358 -3.42 43.18 3.88
C ASP A 358 -1.90 43.38 4.07
N GLY A 359 -1.46 44.64 4.06
CA GLY A 359 -0.05 44.97 4.31
C GLY A 359 0.45 44.52 5.69
N ALA A 360 -0.46 44.47 6.69
CA ALA A 360 -0.14 44.03 8.04
C ALA A 360 0.20 42.53 8.10
N PHE A 361 -0.44 41.68 7.28
CA PHE A 361 -0.12 40.27 7.15
C PHE A 361 1.34 40.06 6.69
N TYR A 362 1.74 40.74 5.61
CA TYR A 362 3.11 40.62 5.09
C TYR A 362 4.15 41.22 6.04
N ALA A 363 3.81 42.30 6.77
CA ALA A 363 4.70 42.85 7.80
C ALA A 363 4.99 41.82 8.92
N ARG A 364 3.95 41.15 9.44
CA ARG A 364 4.10 40.09 10.45
C ARG A 364 4.89 38.89 9.94
N MET A 365 4.71 38.52 8.68
CA MET A 365 5.51 37.47 8.03
C MET A 365 7.00 37.83 8.08
N TRP A 366 7.37 39.03 7.65
CA TRP A 366 8.77 39.47 7.64
C TRP A 366 9.38 39.59 9.03
N GLU A 367 8.64 40.09 10.02
CA GLU A 367 9.09 40.14 11.41
C GLU A 367 9.42 38.73 11.94
N ARG A 368 8.53 37.77 11.70
CA ARG A 368 8.72 36.39 12.15
C ARG A 368 9.87 35.69 11.42
N LEU A 369 9.98 35.90 10.11
CA LEU A 369 11.07 35.36 9.31
C LEU A 369 12.45 35.87 9.78
N LYS A 370 12.53 37.14 10.20
CA LYS A 370 13.77 37.72 10.76
C LYS A 370 14.09 37.21 12.17
N ALA A 371 13.06 36.97 12.99
CA ALA A 371 13.23 36.53 14.37
C ALA A 371 13.52 35.02 14.50
N GLU A 372 12.80 34.19 13.72
CA GLU A 372 12.80 32.73 13.84
C GLU A 372 13.57 32.03 12.70
N GLY A 373 13.93 32.75 11.62
CA GLY A 373 14.61 32.20 10.45
C GLY A 373 13.72 31.37 9.52
N GLN A 374 12.46 31.16 9.88
CA GLN A 374 11.51 30.36 9.11
C GLN A 374 10.08 30.90 9.26
N TRP A 375 9.25 30.67 8.25
CA TRP A 375 7.84 31.05 8.27
C TRP A 375 7.01 30.10 7.42
N GLN A 376 5.79 29.80 7.87
CA GLN A 376 4.82 29.02 7.12
C GLN A 376 3.41 29.56 7.29
N SER A 377 2.65 29.62 6.19
CA SER A 377 1.22 29.89 6.20
C SER A 377 0.58 29.56 4.86
N GLU A 378 -0.74 29.39 4.85
CA GLU A 378 -1.54 29.56 3.64
C GLU A 378 -1.52 31.02 3.19
N VAL A 379 -1.32 31.22 1.89
CA VAL A 379 -1.37 32.52 1.20
C VAL A 379 -2.21 32.40 -0.07
N TRP A 380 -2.91 33.47 -0.44
CA TRP A 380 -3.57 33.55 -1.74
C TRP A 380 -2.65 34.21 -2.76
N ASN A 381 -2.22 33.44 -3.75
CA ASN A 381 -1.37 33.91 -4.85
C ASN A 381 -2.17 34.10 -6.14
N ARG A 382 -1.57 34.81 -7.09
CA ARG A 382 -2.12 35.07 -8.41
C ARG A 382 -1.17 34.54 -9.48
N ARG A 383 -1.69 33.71 -10.39
CA ARG A 383 -0.95 33.24 -11.55
C ARG A 383 -0.82 34.35 -12.60
N LYS A 384 0.07 34.16 -13.58
CA LYS A 384 0.20 35.05 -14.75
C LYS A 384 -1.12 35.22 -15.53
N SER A 385 -1.98 34.20 -15.54
CA SER A 385 -3.32 34.24 -16.16
C SER A 385 -4.32 35.16 -15.43
N GLY A 386 -4.01 35.59 -14.21
CA GLY A 386 -4.90 36.37 -13.34
C GLY A 386 -5.71 35.52 -12.34
N GLU A 387 -5.70 34.19 -12.49
CA GLU A 387 -6.34 33.23 -11.58
C GLU A 387 -5.77 33.34 -10.16
N ILE A 388 -6.66 33.40 -9.16
CA ILE A 388 -6.30 33.46 -7.74
C ILE A 388 -6.43 32.06 -7.14
N TYR A 389 -5.36 31.57 -6.50
CA TYR A 389 -5.31 30.23 -5.92
C TYR A 389 -4.70 30.26 -4.51
N PRO A 390 -5.16 29.38 -3.59
CA PRO A 390 -4.52 29.19 -2.31
C PRO A 390 -3.22 28.38 -2.48
N ALA A 391 -2.14 28.85 -1.89
CA ALA A 391 -0.86 28.18 -1.83
C ALA A 391 -0.44 28.01 -0.37
N LEU A 392 0.05 26.83 0.00
CA LEU A 392 0.78 26.66 1.25
C LEU A 392 2.22 27.11 0.99
N LEU A 393 2.68 28.16 1.69
CA LEU A 393 3.99 28.77 1.49
C LEU A 393 4.85 28.56 2.73
N HIS A 394 6.03 27.96 2.53
CA HIS A 394 7.09 27.83 3.52
C HIS A 394 8.30 28.63 3.06
N ILE A 395 8.89 29.45 3.94
CA ILE A 395 10.06 30.27 3.66
C ILE A 395 11.10 30.00 4.75
N ALA A 396 12.33 29.73 4.35
CA ALA A 396 13.48 29.57 5.24
C ALA A 396 14.60 30.55 4.86
N ALA A 397 15.21 31.16 5.88
CA ALA A 397 16.43 31.94 5.75
C ALA A 397 17.64 31.00 5.65
N ILE A 398 18.55 31.30 4.73
CA ILE A 398 19.81 30.59 4.53
C ILE A 398 20.95 31.53 4.91
N THR A 399 21.74 31.11 5.90
CA THR A 399 22.92 31.85 6.37
C THR A 399 24.21 31.17 5.92
N ASP A 400 25.29 31.94 5.85
CA ASP A 400 26.65 31.39 5.72
C ASP A 400 27.18 30.84 7.07
N ASP A 401 28.43 30.35 7.04
CA ASP A 401 29.13 29.78 8.20
C ASP A 401 29.36 30.80 9.32
N ASP A 402 29.34 32.10 8.99
CA ASP A 402 29.49 33.22 9.93
C ASP A 402 28.13 33.71 10.48
N GLY A 403 27.02 33.08 10.10
CA GLY A 403 25.67 33.42 10.54
C GLY A 403 25.06 34.62 9.82
N THR A 404 25.68 35.10 8.73
CA THR A 404 25.17 36.20 7.91
C THR A 404 24.12 35.66 6.94
N LEU A 405 22.96 36.33 6.85
CA LEU A 405 21.92 35.99 5.90
C LEU A 405 22.42 36.17 4.46
N THR A 406 22.34 35.13 3.65
CA THR A 406 22.71 35.17 2.23
C THR A 406 21.50 35.07 1.30
N HIS A 407 20.58 34.16 1.59
CA HIS A 407 19.44 33.85 0.72
C HIS A 407 18.18 33.54 1.52
N TYR A 408 17.03 33.57 0.85
CA TYR A 408 15.81 32.92 1.31
C TYR A 408 15.40 31.83 0.34
N ALA A 409 15.00 30.67 0.85
CA ALA A 409 14.37 29.62 0.06
C ALA A 409 12.88 29.54 0.40
N ALA A 410 12.04 29.67 -0.63
CA ALA A 410 10.61 29.54 -0.55
C ALA A 410 10.15 28.27 -1.29
N LEU A 411 9.34 27.46 -0.62
CA LEU A 411 8.64 26.32 -1.20
C LEU A 411 7.15 26.62 -1.14
N PHE A 412 6.43 26.39 -2.24
CA PHE A 412 4.98 26.48 -2.23
C PHE A 412 4.30 25.39 -3.05
N THR A 413 3.15 24.99 -2.53
CA THR A 413 2.30 23.98 -3.13
C THR A 413 0.92 24.58 -3.32
N ASP A 414 0.37 24.38 -4.52
CA ASP A 414 -1.02 24.73 -4.81
C ASP A 414 -1.95 23.76 -4.08
N ILE A 415 -2.69 24.29 -3.10
CA ILE A 415 -3.62 23.52 -2.29
C ILE A 415 -5.07 23.63 -2.81
N SER A 416 -5.30 24.21 -3.99
CA SER A 416 -6.63 24.23 -4.63
C SER A 416 -7.21 22.83 -4.77
N PRO A 417 -6.47 21.83 -5.31
CA PRO A 417 -6.99 20.47 -5.46
C PRO A 417 -7.30 19.82 -4.11
N LEU A 418 -6.52 20.13 -3.08
CA LEU A 418 -6.77 19.65 -1.71
C LEU A 418 -8.06 20.25 -1.16
N LYS A 419 -8.26 21.57 -1.28
CA LYS A 419 -9.50 22.23 -0.82
C LYS A 419 -10.73 21.80 -1.60
N GLU A 420 -10.61 21.58 -2.90
CA GLU A 420 -11.67 21.01 -3.73
C GLU A 420 -12.00 19.57 -3.32
N THR A 421 -10.96 18.76 -3.04
CA THR A 421 -11.13 17.38 -2.58
C THR A 421 -11.76 17.35 -1.18
N GLU A 422 -11.34 18.21 -0.25
CA GLU A 422 -11.95 18.35 1.06
C GLU A 422 -13.41 18.80 0.98
N ALA A 423 -13.71 19.79 0.14
CA ALA A 423 -15.09 20.22 -0.12
C ALA A 423 -15.92 19.06 -0.70
N ARG A 424 -15.37 18.31 -1.65
CA ARG A 424 -16.03 17.14 -2.25
C ARG A 424 -16.21 15.99 -1.26
N ILE A 425 -15.23 15.72 -0.39
CA ILE A 425 -15.34 14.73 0.69
C ILE A 425 -16.42 15.16 1.68
N ARG A 426 -16.46 16.44 2.06
CA ARG A 426 -17.51 17.00 2.91
C ARG A 426 -18.88 16.85 2.26
N ASP A 427 -18.98 17.15 0.97
CA ASP A 427 -20.24 17.02 0.22
C ASP A 427 -20.67 15.55 0.15
N LEU A 428 -19.75 14.61 -0.11
CA LEU A 428 -20.03 13.16 -0.09
C LEU A 428 -20.36 12.62 1.31
N ALA A 429 -19.79 13.21 2.37
CA ALA A 429 -20.00 12.77 3.74
C ALA A 429 -21.35 13.22 4.31
N TYR A 430 -21.90 14.35 3.82
CA TYR A 430 -23.07 15.01 4.42
C TYR A 430 -24.25 15.23 3.47
N TYR A 431 -24.09 15.08 2.15
CA TYR A 431 -25.15 15.26 1.17
C TYR A 431 -25.33 14.00 0.30
N ASP A 432 -26.56 13.80 -0.19
CA ASP A 432 -26.89 12.78 -1.18
C ASP A 432 -26.43 13.25 -2.57
N PRO A 433 -25.58 12.47 -3.28
CA PRO A 433 -24.98 12.90 -4.53
C PRO A 433 -25.98 13.03 -5.69
N LEU A 434 -27.12 12.32 -5.63
CA LEU A 434 -28.13 12.38 -6.69
C LEU A 434 -28.99 13.64 -6.55
N THR A 435 -29.49 13.90 -5.35
CA THR A 435 -30.50 14.95 -5.11
C THR A 435 -29.91 16.26 -4.61
N GLY A 436 -28.67 16.25 -4.09
CA GLY A 436 -28.03 17.39 -3.44
C GLY A 436 -28.65 17.78 -2.10
N LEU A 437 -29.57 16.95 -1.56
CA LEU A 437 -30.14 17.13 -0.24
C LEU A 437 -29.18 16.63 0.84
N PRO A 438 -29.26 17.13 2.08
CA PRO A 438 -28.66 16.48 3.24
C PRO A 438 -28.89 14.97 3.24
N ASN A 439 -27.88 14.21 3.60
CA ASN A 439 -28.01 12.77 3.84
C ASN A 439 -28.46 12.53 5.29
N ARG A 440 -28.72 11.26 5.61
CA ARG A 440 -29.09 10.81 6.95
C ARG A 440 -28.23 11.39 8.07
N ARG A 441 -26.90 11.43 7.88
CA ARG A 441 -25.97 11.87 8.92
C ARG A 441 -26.10 13.36 9.23
N LEU A 442 -26.17 14.21 8.19
CA LEU A 442 -26.34 15.65 8.38
C LEU A 442 -27.71 15.99 8.98
N LEU A 443 -28.74 15.25 8.60
CA LEU A 443 -30.08 15.39 9.16
C LEU A 443 -30.14 15.05 10.64
N GLU A 444 -29.58 13.91 11.06
CA GLU A 444 -29.59 13.48 12.48
C GLU A 444 -28.86 14.50 13.37
N ASP A 445 -27.75 15.07 12.87
CA ASP A 445 -27.00 16.14 13.54
C ASP A 445 -27.85 17.41 13.70
N ARG A 446 -28.47 17.89 12.62
CA ARG A 446 -29.38 19.05 12.66
C ARG A 446 -30.58 18.81 13.58
N LEU A 447 -31.21 17.65 13.51
CA LEU A 447 -32.34 17.29 14.35
C LEU A 447 -31.95 17.34 15.84
N ALA A 448 -30.76 16.88 16.21
CA ALA A 448 -30.28 16.97 17.59
C ALA A 448 -30.14 18.42 18.07
N VAL A 449 -29.58 19.30 17.23
CA VAL A 449 -29.46 20.74 17.51
C VAL A 449 -30.85 21.39 17.66
N GLU A 450 -31.76 21.10 16.73
CA GLU A 450 -33.10 21.69 16.72
C GLU A 450 -33.96 21.19 17.88
N LEU A 451 -33.84 19.93 18.29
CA LEU A 451 -34.50 19.42 19.49
C LEU A 451 -34.03 20.13 20.76
N ALA A 452 -32.72 20.41 20.87
CA ALA A 452 -32.18 21.18 21.98
C ALA A 452 -32.70 22.62 21.98
N HIS A 453 -32.85 23.23 20.80
CA HIS A 453 -33.41 24.57 20.65
C HIS A 453 -34.92 24.63 20.98
N ALA A 454 -35.71 23.68 20.47
CA ALA A 454 -37.15 23.53 20.76
C ALA A 454 -37.41 23.35 22.26
N SER A 455 -36.59 22.52 22.94
CA SER A 455 -36.70 22.32 24.38
C SER A 455 -36.44 23.58 25.21
N ARG A 456 -35.62 24.53 24.72
CA ARG A 456 -35.34 25.79 25.43
C ARG A 456 -36.36 26.89 25.13
N SER A 457 -36.82 26.95 23.88
CA SER A 457 -37.78 27.96 23.42
C SER A 457 -39.23 27.62 23.74
N GLY A 458 -39.52 26.38 24.15
CA GLY A 458 -40.88 25.89 24.40
C GLY A 458 -41.70 25.69 23.12
N LYS A 459 -41.07 25.78 21.95
CA LYS A 459 -41.68 25.53 20.65
C LYS A 459 -41.71 24.03 20.34
N ARG A 460 -42.61 23.65 19.44
CA ARG A 460 -42.74 22.27 18.95
C ARG A 460 -41.92 22.07 17.69
N LEU A 461 -41.57 20.82 17.42
CA LEU A 461 -40.86 20.38 16.23
C LEU A 461 -41.56 19.14 15.67
N ALA A 462 -41.69 19.03 14.35
CA ALA A 462 -42.22 17.83 13.71
C ALA A 462 -41.16 17.15 12.85
N VAL A 463 -41.17 15.82 12.88
CA VAL A 463 -40.42 14.94 11.99
C VAL A 463 -41.43 14.30 11.05
N MET A 464 -41.23 14.43 9.74
CA MET A 464 -42.03 13.75 8.73
C MET A 464 -41.18 12.72 7.99
N PHE A 465 -41.68 11.51 7.92
CA PHE A 465 -41.13 10.45 7.08
C PHE A 465 -41.96 10.38 5.79
N VAL A 466 -41.34 10.51 4.64
CA VAL A 466 -41.98 10.66 3.33
C VAL A 466 -41.47 9.56 2.42
N ASP A 467 -42.38 8.74 1.88
CA ASP A 467 -42.07 7.65 0.97
C ASP A 467 -42.83 7.82 -0.35
N LEU A 468 -42.19 7.53 -1.48
CA LEU A 468 -42.82 7.62 -2.80
C LEU A 468 -43.54 6.32 -3.15
N ASP A 469 -44.86 6.39 -3.29
CA ASP A 469 -45.67 5.22 -3.53
C ASP A 469 -45.34 4.59 -4.89
N ARG A 470 -45.14 3.27 -4.89
CA ARG A 470 -44.91 2.47 -6.11
C ARG A 470 -43.70 2.96 -6.93
N PHE A 471 -42.74 3.67 -6.36
CA PHE A 471 -41.54 4.12 -7.08
C PHE A 471 -40.76 2.94 -7.70
N LYS A 472 -40.74 1.79 -7.04
CA LYS A 472 -40.18 0.55 -7.60
C LYS A 472 -40.79 0.19 -8.97
N ARG A 473 -42.10 0.35 -9.18
CA ARG A 473 -42.72 0.09 -10.50
C ARG A 473 -42.17 1.04 -11.58
N ILE A 474 -41.83 2.28 -11.22
CA ILE A 474 -41.23 3.25 -12.15
C ILE A 474 -39.83 2.75 -12.57
N ASN A 475 -39.00 2.34 -11.61
CA ASN A 475 -37.68 1.77 -11.91
C ASN A 475 -37.78 0.50 -12.77
N ASP A 476 -38.66 -0.42 -12.39
CA ASP A 476 -38.81 -1.71 -13.08
C ASP A 476 -39.36 -1.53 -14.52
N SER A 477 -40.21 -0.53 -14.75
CA SER A 477 -40.88 -0.32 -16.05
C SER A 477 -40.13 0.64 -16.98
N LEU A 478 -39.44 1.64 -16.43
CA LEU A 478 -38.85 2.76 -17.19
C LEU A 478 -37.33 2.88 -17.00
N GLY A 479 -36.73 2.05 -16.13
CA GLY A 479 -35.30 2.04 -15.86
C GLY A 479 -34.88 3.05 -14.79
N HIS A 480 -33.72 2.77 -14.17
CA HIS A 480 -33.19 3.55 -13.06
C HIS A 480 -32.86 5.01 -13.41
N GLU A 481 -32.44 5.31 -14.65
CA GLU A 481 -32.16 6.70 -15.07
C GLU A 481 -33.39 7.61 -15.01
N ILE A 482 -34.57 7.09 -15.37
CA ILE A 482 -35.83 7.83 -15.27
C ILE A 482 -36.23 7.97 -13.79
N GLY A 483 -36.08 6.91 -13.00
CA GLY A 483 -36.30 6.97 -11.55
C GLY A 483 -35.43 8.01 -10.85
N ASP A 484 -34.15 8.10 -11.21
CA ASP A 484 -33.21 9.08 -10.66
C ASP A 484 -33.66 10.51 -10.97
N ARG A 485 -34.14 10.77 -12.18
CA ARG A 485 -34.70 12.07 -12.56
C ARG A 485 -36.00 12.40 -11.84
N VAL A 486 -36.84 11.40 -11.58
CA VAL A 486 -38.03 11.55 -10.72
C VAL A 486 -37.59 11.99 -9.31
N LEU A 487 -36.60 11.33 -8.72
CA LEU A 487 -36.09 11.67 -7.39
C LEU A 487 -35.52 13.09 -7.31
N VAL A 488 -34.79 13.52 -8.34
CA VAL A 488 -34.29 14.91 -8.44
C VAL A 488 -35.45 15.91 -8.49
N GLU A 489 -36.51 15.62 -9.26
CA GLU A 489 -37.67 16.51 -9.37
C GLU A 489 -38.49 16.54 -8.08
N VAL A 490 -38.72 15.38 -7.45
CA VAL A 490 -39.35 15.26 -6.13
C VAL A 490 -38.59 16.10 -5.10
N SER A 491 -37.27 16.01 -5.08
CA SER A 491 -36.41 16.76 -4.16
C SER A 491 -36.59 18.28 -4.31
N LYS A 492 -36.70 18.76 -5.55
CA LYS A 492 -36.98 20.19 -5.82
C LYS A 492 -38.36 20.60 -5.33
N ARG A 493 -39.39 19.77 -5.57
CA ARG A 493 -40.76 20.04 -5.11
C ARG A 493 -40.87 20.04 -3.60
N LEU A 494 -40.22 19.10 -2.92
CA LEU A 494 -40.13 19.06 -1.46
C LEU A 494 -39.48 20.33 -0.92
N ARG A 495 -38.31 20.72 -1.44
CA ARG A 495 -37.62 21.94 -1.01
C ARG A 495 -38.47 23.21 -1.24
N ALA A 496 -39.21 23.29 -2.36
CA ALA A 496 -40.10 24.42 -2.63
C ALA A 496 -41.33 24.47 -1.70
N CYS A 497 -41.68 23.35 -1.06
CA CYS A 497 -42.76 23.27 -0.08
C CYS A 497 -42.30 23.63 1.34
N LEU A 498 -41.04 23.98 1.58
CA LEU A 498 -40.44 24.16 2.90
C LEU A 498 -39.88 25.57 3.07
N ARG A 499 -39.76 26.01 4.33
CA ARG A 499 -39.12 27.30 4.68
C ARG A 499 -37.60 27.13 4.75
N GLU A 500 -36.84 28.23 4.80
CA GLU A 500 -35.37 28.15 4.93
C GLU A 500 -34.91 27.46 6.22
N ASP A 501 -35.67 27.62 7.30
CA ASP A 501 -35.38 26.99 8.60
C ASP A 501 -35.71 25.49 8.63
N ASP A 502 -36.57 25.02 7.71
CA ASP A 502 -36.96 23.61 7.63
C ASP A 502 -35.87 22.81 6.90
N THR A 503 -35.63 21.57 7.34
CA THR A 503 -34.63 20.70 6.70
C THR A 503 -35.32 19.53 6.02
N VAL A 504 -34.98 19.27 4.75
CA VAL A 504 -35.32 18.03 4.04
C VAL A 504 -34.06 17.25 3.73
N ALA A 505 -34.10 15.94 3.90
CA ALA A 505 -33.01 15.02 3.63
C ALA A 505 -33.51 13.79 2.90
N ARG A 506 -32.60 13.11 2.20
CA ARG A 506 -32.86 11.79 1.60
C ARG A 506 -32.18 10.71 2.44
N MET A 507 -32.96 9.71 2.85
CA MET A 507 -32.48 8.62 3.70
C MET A 507 -31.85 7.49 2.87
N GLY A 508 -32.37 7.29 1.65
CA GLY A 508 -31.94 6.27 0.69
C GLY A 508 -33.13 5.83 -0.16
N GLY A 509 -32.90 5.28 -1.35
CA GLY A 509 -33.99 4.82 -2.21
C GLY A 509 -34.99 5.95 -2.54
N ASP A 510 -36.26 5.70 -2.23
CA ASP A 510 -37.43 6.59 -2.35
C ASP A 510 -37.84 7.29 -1.04
N GLU A 511 -37.03 7.19 0.00
CA GLU A 511 -37.34 7.72 1.33
C GLU A 511 -36.71 9.10 1.59
N PHE A 512 -37.54 10.02 2.07
CA PHE A 512 -37.14 11.36 2.48
C PHE A 512 -37.57 11.62 3.92
N LEU A 513 -36.82 12.47 4.61
CA LEU A 513 -37.15 12.89 5.96
C LEU A 513 -37.11 14.41 6.07
N ILE A 514 -38.14 14.98 6.68
CA ILE A 514 -38.31 16.42 6.82
C ILE A 514 -38.40 16.77 8.31
N VAL A 515 -37.69 17.81 8.70
CA VAL A 515 -37.74 18.40 10.04
C VAL A 515 -38.33 19.79 9.92
N LEU A 516 -39.47 20.01 10.57
CA LEU A 516 -40.14 21.30 10.67
C LEU A 516 -39.90 21.91 12.05
N CYS A 517 -39.35 23.11 12.08
CA CYS A 517 -38.99 23.80 13.31
C CYS A 517 -40.01 24.89 13.68
N ASN A 518 -39.99 25.30 14.95
CA ASN A 518 -40.76 26.45 15.44
C ASN A 518 -42.28 26.37 15.22
N LEU A 519 -42.87 25.18 15.43
CA LEU A 519 -44.31 24.98 15.28
C LEU A 519 -45.08 25.52 16.50
N ASP A 520 -46.23 26.13 16.25
CA ASP A 520 -47.15 26.60 17.29
C ASP A 520 -48.12 25.48 17.71
N GLY A 521 -48.50 24.63 16.76
CA GLY A 521 -49.38 23.48 17.00
C GLY A 521 -49.15 22.31 16.03
N PRO A 522 -49.75 21.14 16.30
CA PRO A 522 -49.70 20.00 15.39
C PRO A 522 -50.37 20.29 14.03
N GLU A 523 -51.30 21.25 13.97
CA GLU A 523 -51.96 21.65 12.72
C GLU A 523 -50.98 22.21 11.70
N ASP A 524 -49.90 22.88 12.13
CA ASP A 524 -48.88 23.45 11.23
C ASP A 524 -48.15 22.36 10.43
N ALA A 525 -47.86 21.24 11.09
CA ALA A 525 -47.28 20.07 10.44
C ALA A 525 -48.28 19.47 9.42
N VAL A 526 -49.56 19.38 9.78
CA VAL A 526 -50.61 18.89 8.88
C VAL A 526 -50.76 19.76 7.62
N VAL A 527 -50.72 21.08 7.78
CA VAL A 527 -50.79 22.02 6.64
C VAL A 527 -49.61 21.79 5.69
N THR A 528 -48.42 21.60 6.23
CA THR A 528 -47.21 21.36 5.43
C THR A 528 -47.26 20.00 4.74
N ALA A 529 -47.68 18.94 5.43
CA ALA A 529 -47.85 17.61 4.84
C ALA A 529 -48.87 17.62 3.69
N ARG A 530 -50.02 18.30 3.87
CA ARG A 530 -51.02 18.45 2.80
C ARG A 530 -50.45 19.18 1.59
N ARG A 531 -49.67 20.24 1.81
CA ARG A 531 -48.99 20.97 0.74
C ARG A 531 -48.02 20.07 -0.03
N ILE A 532 -47.27 19.22 0.66
CA ILE A 532 -46.34 18.26 0.05
C ILE A 532 -47.10 17.24 -0.79
N VAL A 533 -48.13 16.59 -0.25
CA VAL A 533 -48.95 15.60 -0.98
C VAL A 533 -49.51 16.21 -2.26
N GLU A 534 -50.08 17.41 -2.20
CA GLU A 534 -50.65 18.09 -3.36
C GLU A 534 -49.58 18.51 -4.39
N ALA A 535 -48.40 18.91 -3.95
CA ALA A 535 -47.30 19.27 -4.84
C ALA A 535 -46.73 18.05 -5.58
N LEU A 536 -46.62 16.91 -4.90
CA LEU A 536 -46.10 15.67 -5.49
C LEU A 536 -47.12 15.00 -6.41
N ARG A 537 -48.43 15.12 -6.12
CA ARG A 537 -49.51 14.61 -6.97
C ARG A 537 -49.53 15.17 -8.40
N ARG A 538 -48.94 16.34 -8.63
CA ARG A 538 -48.86 16.95 -9.96
C ARG A 538 -48.00 16.07 -10.90
N PRO A 539 -48.37 15.86 -12.17
CA PRO A 539 -47.55 15.10 -13.10
C PRO A 539 -46.11 15.64 -13.20
N VAL A 540 -45.14 14.73 -13.28
CA VAL A 540 -43.72 14.99 -13.51
C VAL A 540 -43.44 14.69 -14.99
N VAL A 541 -43.00 15.71 -15.75
CA VAL A 541 -42.71 15.56 -17.18
C VAL A 541 -41.25 15.16 -17.37
N ILE A 542 -41.00 13.94 -17.86
CA ILE A 542 -39.66 13.42 -18.15
C ILE A 542 -39.67 12.86 -19.57
N ASP A 543 -38.82 13.40 -20.44
CA ASP A 543 -38.68 13.01 -21.85
C ASP A 543 -40.01 12.99 -22.63
N GLY A 544 -40.86 13.98 -22.35
CA GLY A 544 -42.17 14.14 -22.98
C GLY A 544 -43.25 13.20 -22.44
N ARG A 545 -42.97 12.40 -21.39
CA ARG A 545 -43.95 11.56 -20.70
C ARG A 545 -44.39 12.20 -19.39
N GLU A 546 -45.68 12.12 -19.09
CA GLU A 546 -46.25 12.54 -17.81
C GLU A 546 -46.30 11.36 -16.83
N LEU A 547 -45.58 11.46 -15.72
CA LEU A 547 -45.56 10.47 -14.66
C LEU A 547 -46.24 11.03 -13.41
N VAL A 548 -47.23 10.33 -12.87
CA VAL A 548 -47.86 10.69 -11.59
C VAL A 548 -47.21 9.89 -10.49
N VAL A 549 -46.64 10.60 -9.50
CA VAL A 549 -46.01 9.99 -8.32
C VAL A 549 -46.81 10.45 -7.11
N THR A 550 -47.29 9.50 -6.30
CA THR A 550 -47.96 9.80 -5.03
C THR A 550 -47.01 9.54 -3.88
N THR A 551 -47.36 10.03 -2.68
CA THR A 551 -46.51 9.85 -1.50
C THR A 551 -47.34 9.49 -0.27
N SER A 552 -46.75 8.68 0.60
CA SER A 552 -47.27 8.39 1.92
C SER A 552 -46.39 9.09 2.97
N ILE A 553 -47.01 9.86 3.86
CA ILE A 553 -46.30 10.68 4.86
C ILE A 553 -46.69 10.28 6.27
N GLY A 554 -45.71 10.03 7.14
CA GLY A 554 -45.91 9.85 8.57
C GLY A 554 -45.34 11.01 9.36
N ILE A 555 -46.04 11.48 10.38
CA ILE A 555 -45.69 12.69 11.13
C ILE A 555 -45.56 12.35 12.60
N SER A 556 -44.44 12.73 13.24
CA SER A 556 -44.28 12.67 14.69
C SER A 556 -43.84 14.02 15.25
N ILE A 557 -44.35 14.39 16.44
CA ILE A 557 -44.25 15.73 17.00
C ILE A 557 -43.55 15.69 18.37
N CYS A 558 -42.51 16.51 18.50
CA CYS A 558 -41.85 16.82 19.77
C CYS A 558 -42.53 18.02 20.44
N PRO A 559 -42.81 17.97 21.75
CA PRO A 559 -42.44 16.91 22.70
C PRO A 559 -43.52 15.82 22.91
N ASP A 560 -44.65 15.91 22.23
CA ASP A 560 -45.86 15.09 22.49
C ASP A 560 -45.61 13.58 22.31
N ASP A 561 -44.95 13.20 21.22
CA ASP A 561 -44.71 11.79 20.88
C ASP A 561 -43.38 11.28 21.45
N SER A 562 -42.34 12.13 21.44
CA SER A 562 -41.06 11.88 22.09
C SER A 562 -40.18 13.14 22.10
N LYS A 563 -39.16 13.14 22.97
CA LYS A 563 -38.06 14.12 22.96
C LYS A 563 -36.77 13.58 22.36
N SER A 564 -36.75 12.30 22.00
CA SER A 564 -35.57 11.65 21.40
C SER A 564 -35.68 11.67 19.88
N ALA A 565 -34.61 12.13 19.20
CA ALA A 565 -34.51 12.13 17.74
C ALA A 565 -34.80 10.75 17.15
N THR A 566 -34.19 9.70 17.69
CA THR A 566 -34.34 8.32 17.20
C THR A 566 -35.77 7.82 17.33
N THR A 567 -36.42 8.13 18.44
CA THR A 567 -37.81 7.72 18.69
C THR A 567 -38.80 8.51 17.81
N LEU A 568 -38.56 9.80 17.58
CA LEU A 568 -39.38 10.61 16.67
C LEU A 568 -39.32 10.11 15.24
N ILE A 569 -38.11 9.80 14.73
CA ILE A 569 -37.92 9.21 13.40
C ILE A 569 -38.66 7.87 13.30
N LYS A 570 -38.51 6.99 14.31
CA LYS A 570 -39.19 5.69 14.34
C LYS A 570 -40.72 5.83 14.38
N ASN A 571 -41.24 6.75 15.18
CA ASN A 571 -42.67 7.01 15.29
C ASN A 571 -43.24 7.57 13.97
N ALA A 572 -42.50 8.45 13.30
CA ALA A 572 -42.88 8.99 12.00
C ALA A 572 -42.88 7.90 10.91
N ASP A 573 -41.90 6.99 10.91
CA ASP A 573 -41.86 5.83 10.01
C ASP A 573 -43.08 4.91 10.20
N VAL A 574 -43.41 4.57 11.45
CA VAL A 574 -44.61 3.78 11.80
C VAL A 574 -45.90 4.45 11.31
N ALA A 575 -46.01 5.78 11.45
CA ALA A 575 -47.17 6.52 10.95
C ALA A 575 -47.22 6.54 9.41
N MET A 576 -46.07 6.59 8.73
CA MET A 576 -45.97 6.57 7.27
C MET A 576 -46.46 5.23 6.71
N TYR A 577 -46.08 4.13 7.37
CA TYR A 577 -46.56 2.81 6.99
C TYR A 577 -48.09 2.71 7.07
N ARG A 578 -48.70 3.28 8.10
CA ARG A 578 -50.17 3.34 8.18
C ARG A 578 -50.80 4.18 7.07
N ALA A 579 -50.16 5.28 6.67
CA ALA A 579 -50.62 6.04 5.52
C ALA A 579 -50.59 5.18 4.23
N LYS A 580 -49.69 4.19 4.12
CA LYS A 580 -49.69 3.22 3.02
C LYS A 580 -50.87 2.24 3.12
N ASP A 581 -51.13 1.69 4.31
CA ASP A 581 -52.22 0.73 4.54
C ASP A 581 -53.61 1.36 4.32
N ASP A 582 -53.79 2.61 4.71
CA ASP A 582 -55.06 3.36 4.60
C ASP A 582 -55.36 3.85 3.17
N GLY A 583 -54.61 3.39 2.16
CA GLY A 583 -54.88 3.65 0.75
C GLY A 583 -53.81 4.48 0.01
N ARG A 584 -52.65 4.75 0.64
CA ARG A 584 -51.54 5.54 0.08
C ARG A 584 -51.93 6.98 -0.26
N ASN A 585 -51.02 7.77 -0.83
CA ASN A 585 -51.27 9.16 -1.23
C ASN A 585 -51.90 10.04 -0.12
N SER A 586 -51.45 9.85 1.12
CA SER A 586 -52.04 10.47 2.30
C SER A 586 -50.98 10.75 3.37
N TYR A 587 -51.39 11.37 4.46
CA TYR A 587 -50.53 11.58 5.62
C TYR A 587 -51.20 11.08 6.90
N GLN A 588 -50.41 10.62 7.87
CA GLN A 588 -50.88 10.20 9.18
C GLN A 588 -50.02 10.78 10.30
N LEU A 589 -50.65 11.22 11.39
CA LEU A 589 -49.94 11.56 12.62
C LEU A 589 -49.74 10.30 13.45
N TYR A 590 -48.58 10.19 14.07
CA TYR A 590 -48.29 9.13 15.00
C TYR A 590 -49.28 9.14 16.18
N GLN A 591 -49.73 7.95 16.55
CA GLN A 591 -50.49 7.71 17.77
C GLN A 591 -49.85 6.54 18.52
N PRO A 592 -49.80 6.52 19.86
CA PRO A 592 -49.18 5.43 20.62
C PRO A 592 -49.74 4.01 20.31
N ALA A 593 -51.01 3.91 19.91
CA ALA A 593 -51.62 2.66 19.45
C ALA A 593 -51.03 2.12 18.11
N MET A 594 -50.11 2.86 17.48
CA MET A 594 -49.47 2.50 16.22
C MET A 594 -48.30 1.51 16.37
N ASN A 595 -47.52 1.62 17.45
CA ASN A 595 -46.34 0.78 17.67
C ASN A 595 -46.64 -0.71 17.92
N ALA A 596 -47.81 -1.04 18.47
CA ALA A 596 -48.20 -2.43 18.74
C ALA A 596 -48.41 -3.21 17.43
N ARG A 597 -49.05 -2.59 16.43
CA ARG A 597 -49.46 -3.25 15.18
C ARG A 597 -48.29 -3.52 14.23
N SER A 598 -47.26 -2.67 14.20
CA SER A 598 -46.06 -2.91 13.38
C SER A 598 -45.19 -4.05 13.92
N LEU A 599 -45.10 -4.19 15.25
CA LEU A 599 -44.46 -5.34 15.88
C LEU A 599 -45.26 -6.63 15.66
N GLU A 600 -46.59 -6.56 15.74
CA GLU A 600 -47.49 -7.66 15.42
C GLU A 600 -47.34 -8.10 13.95
N HIS A 601 -47.25 -7.17 12.98
CA HIS A 601 -47.05 -7.49 11.57
C HIS A 601 -45.75 -8.26 11.31
N LEU A 602 -44.62 -7.80 11.89
CA LEU A 602 -43.34 -8.49 11.74
C LEU A 602 -43.34 -9.89 12.40
N ALA A 603 -44.01 -10.02 13.53
CA ALA A 603 -44.20 -11.30 14.21
C ALA A 603 -45.06 -12.26 13.37
N LEU A 604 -46.16 -11.76 12.79
CA LEU A 604 -47.04 -12.51 11.88
C LEU A 604 -46.30 -12.93 10.60
N GLU A 605 -45.44 -12.08 10.04
CA GLU A 605 -44.65 -12.40 8.85
C GLU A 605 -43.73 -13.60 9.11
N THR A 606 -43.00 -13.53 10.22
CA THR A 606 -42.09 -14.60 10.65
C THR A 606 -42.86 -15.89 10.92
N ALA A 607 -44.04 -15.81 11.55
CA ALA A 607 -44.87 -16.96 11.83
C ALA A 607 -45.45 -17.59 10.55
N LEU A 608 -45.93 -16.77 9.60
CA LEU A 608 -46.56 -17.22 8.35
C LEU A 608 -45.60 -18.01 7.46
N HIS A 609 -44.31 -17.65 7.44
CA HIS A 609 -43.28 -18.34 6.66
C HIS A 609 -43.15 -19.84 7.02
N GLY A 610 -43.47 -20.20 8.26
CA GLY A 610 -43.47 -21.60 8.74
C GLY A 610 -44.85 -22.26 8.75
N ALA A 611 -45.94 -21.50 8.58
CA ALA A 611 -47.32 -21.99 8.79
C ALA A 611 -47.70 -23.15 7.86
N LEU A 612 -47.28 -23.09 6.59
CA LEU A 612 -47.55 -24.16 5.62
C LEU A 612 -46.84 -25.49 5.96
N LYS A 613 -45.67 -25.43 6.61
CA LYS A 613 -44.91 -26.63 7.02
C LYS A 613 -45.39 -27.22 8.35
N ARG A 614 -46.13 -26.44 9.14
CA ARG A 614 -46.61 -26.81 10.49
C ARG A 614 -48.10 -27.18 10.50
N ASP A 615 -48.73 -27.33 9.34
CA ASP A 615 -50.15 -27.64 9.18
C ASP A 615 -51.09 -26.66 9.92
N GLU A 616 -50.70 -25.38 9.98
CA GLU A 616 -51.46 -24.32 10.66
C GLU A 616 -52.55 -23.70 9.76
N LEU A 617 -52.52 -24.00 8.46
CA LEU A 617 -53.49 -23.51 7.49
C LEU A 617 -54.61 -24.54 7.28
N LEU A 618 -55.85 -24.07 7.22
CA LEU A 618 -57.03 -24.91 6.99
C LEU A 618 -58.05 -24.21 6.09
N LEU A 619 -58.94 -25.00 5.48
CA LEU A 619 -60.04 -24.49 4.64
C LEU A 619 -61.38 -24.57 5.37
N HIS A 620 -62.09 -23.44 5.41
CA HIS A 620 -63.52 -23.41 5.68
C HIS A 620 -64.29 -23.28 4.38
N PHE A 621 -65.52 -23.76 4.37
CA PHE A 621 -66.38 -23.81 3.20
C PHE A 621 -67.67 -23.07 3.48
N GLN A 622 -68.05 -22.15 2.61
CA GLN A 622 -69.33 -21.46 2.69
C GLN A 622 -70.24 -21.87 1.52
N PRO A 623 -71.49 -22.28 1.79
CA PRO A 623 -72.40 -22.73 0.73
C PRO A 623 -72.96 -21.55 -0.06
N LEU A 624 -73.04 -21.73 -1.38
CA LEU A 624 -73.77 -20.87 -2.29
C LEU A 624 -75.12 -21.54 -2.61
N ILE A 625 -76.20 -20.78 -2.42
CA ILE A 625 -77.58 -21.26 -2.54
C ILE A 625 -78.19 -20.69 -3.82
N ASP A 626 -78.75 -21.57 -4.64
CA ASP A 626 -79.56 -21.16 -5.78
C ASP A 626 -80.91 -20.62 -5.29
N LEU A 627 -81.23 -19.38 -5.67
CA LEU A 627 -82.38 -18.67 -5.11
C LEU A 627 -83.73 -19.20 -5.60
N GLN A 628 -83.74 -19.92 -6.73
CA GLN A 628 -84.94 -20.51 -7.33
C GLN A 628 -85.27 -21.88 -6.71
N SER A 629 -84.29 -22.77 -6.63
CA SER A 629 -84.44 -24.14 -6.13
C SER A 629 -84.23 -24.26 -4.62
N GLY A 630 -83.52 -23.32 -4.00
CA GLY A 630 -83.11 -23.39 -2.60
C GLY A 630 -82.02 -24.43 -2.31
N ALA A 631 -81.44 -25.04 -3.34
CA ALA A 631 -80.40 -26.06 -3.21
C ALA A 631 -79.00 -25.45 -3.10
N ILE A 632 -78.08 -26.17 -2.45
CA ILE A 632 -76.65 -25.84 -2.44
C ILE A 632 -76.08 -26.19 -3.82
N VAL A 633 -75.51 -25.20 -4.52
CA VAL A 633 -74.98 -25.37 -5.88
C VAL A 633 -73.46 -25.23 -5.98
N ALA A 634 -72.84 -24.57 -5.01
CA ALA A 634 -71.39 -24.43 -4.93
C ALA A 634 -70.94 -24.25 -3.48
N ALA A 635 -69.64 -24.42 -3.25
CA ALA A 635 -68.99 -24.11 -1.99
C ALA A 635 -67.75 -23.25 -2.25
N GLU A 636 -67.66 -22.10 -1.58
CA GLU A 636 -66.47 -21.27 -1.62
C GLU A 636 -65.46 -21.74 -0.58
N ALA A 637 -64.23 -22.05 -1.02
CA ALA A 637 -63.12 -22.43 -0.17
C ALA A 637 -62.41 -21.18 0.36
N LEU A 638 -62.54 -20.98 1.67
CA LEU A 638 -62.04 -19.81 2.38
C LEU A 638 -60.88 -20.21 3.30
N LEU A 639 -59.70 -19.67 3.01
CA LEU A 639 -58.47 -19.93 3.77
C LEU A 639 -58.58 -19.39 5.21
N ARG A 640 -58.11 -20.18 6.17
CA ARG A 640 -58.01 -19.83 7.58
C ARG A 640 -56.63 -20.19 8.10
N TRP A 641 -56.13 -19.40 9.04
CA TRP A 641 -54.86 -19.65 9.70
C TRP A 641 -55.09 -19.80 11.20
N CYS A 642 -54.81 -21.00 11.71
CA CYS A 642 -54.85 -21.33 13.13
C CYS A 642 -53.44 -21.23 13.70
N HIS A 643 -53.13 -20.09 14.29
CA HIS A 643 -51.87 -19.85 14.98
C HIS A 643 -51.92 -20.40 16.42
N PRO A 644 -50.87 -21.09 16.91
CA PRO A 644 -50.87 -21.71 18.24
C PRO A 644 -51.12 -20.75 19.42
N GLU A 645 -50.73 -19.49 19.28
CA GLU A 645 -50.87 -18.47 20.34
C GLU A 645 -52.01 -17.47 20.11
N LEU A 646 -52.44 -17.30 18.85
CA LEU A 646 -53.43 -16.27 18.46
C LEU A 646 -54.77 -16.90 18.03
N ASP A 647 -54.91 -18.21 18.16
CA ASP A 647 -56.01 -19.01 17.63
C ASP A 647 -56.28 -18.70 16.15
N LEU A 648 -57.41 -18.12 15.80
CA LEU A 648 -57.80 -17.89 14.40
C LEU A 648 -57.39 -16.48 13.94
N VAL A 649 -56.34 -16.40 13.11
CA VAL A 649 -55.89 -15.14 12.51
C VAL A 649 -56.81 -14.76 11.35
N SER A 650 -57.22 -13.49 11.29
CA SER A 650 -58.12 -12.98 10.26
C SER A 650 -57.46 -13.04 8.87
N PRO A 651 -58.16 -13.52 7.82
CA PRO A 651 -57.69 -13.47 6.44
C PRO A 651 -57.28 -12.07 5.97
N ALA A 652 -57.97 -11.02 6.47
CA ALA A 652 -57.65 -9.64 6.14
C ALA A 652 -56.26 -9.19 6.63
N ASP A 653 -55.70 -9.85 7.66
CA ASP A 653 -54.41 -9.48 8.23
C ASP A 653 -53.26 -10.27 7.57
N PHE A 654 -53.43 -11.56 7.27
CA PHE A 654 -52.33 -12.38 6.76
C PHE A 654 -52.30 -12.57 5.23
N ILE A 655 -53.43 -12.40 4.50
CA ILE A 655 -53.43 -12.53 3.04
C ILE A 655 -52.61 -11.41 2.37
N PRO A 656 -52.77 -10.11 2.73
CA PRO A 656 -51.95 -9.05 2.16
C PRO A 656 -50.45 -9.28 2.43
N LEU A 657 -50.12 -9.74 3.64
CA LEU A 657 -48.76 -10.09 4.02
C LEU A 657 -48.18 -11.25 3.19
N ALA A 658 -49.01 -12.28 2.93
CA ALA A 658 -48.63 -13.39 2.05
C ALA A 658 -48.39 -12.91 0.60
N GLU A 659 -49.17 -11.95 0.12
CA GLU A 659 -49.03 -11.38 -1.21
C GLU A 659 -47.76 -10.56 -1.36
N GLU A 660 -47.42 -9.73 -0.37
CA GLU A 660 -46.22 -8.88 -0.37
C GLU A 660 -44.94 -9.72 -0.31
N THR A 661 -44.91 -10.70 0.60
CA THR A 661 -43.76 -11.62 0.77
C THR A 661 -43.65 -12.67 -0.34
N GLY A 662 -44.73 -12.91 -1.08
CA GLY A 662 -44.80 -13.93 -2.13
C GLY A 662 -45.13 -15.33 -1.63
N LEU A 663 -45.38 -15.50 -0.33
CA LEU A 663 -45.87 -16.75 0.27
C LEU A 663 -47.27 -17.14 -0.23
N ILE A 664 -48.03 -16.21 -0.80
CA ILE A 664 -49.35 -16.49 -1.37
C ILE A 664 -49.31 -17.51 -2.52
N VAL A 665 -48.19 -17.62 -3.24
CA VAL A 665 -48.06 -18.57 -4.36
C VAL A 665 -48.07 -20.02 -3.87
N PRO A 666 -47.17 -20.45 -2.97
CA PRO A 666 -47.22 -21.81 -2.42
C PRO A 666 -48.47 -22.08 -1.58
N ILE A 667 -48.98 -21.08 -0.84
CA ILE A 667 -50.23 -21.21 -0.09
C ILE A 667 -51.39 -21.47 -1.04
N GLY A 668 -51.49 -20.72 -2.13
CA GLY A 668 -52.59 -20.85 -3.07
C GLY A 668 -52.55 -22.14 -3.90
N GLU A 669 -51.37 -22.69 -4.21
CA GLU A 669 -51.29 -24.07 -4.74
C GLU A 669 -51.83 -25.09 -3.73
N TRP A 670 -51.49 -24.94 -2.45
CA TRP A 670 -52.01 -25.79 -1.38
C TRP A 670 -53.54 -25.66 -1.23
N VAL A 671 -54.09 -24.44 -1.32
CA VAL A 671 -55.55 -24.20 -1.30
C VAL A 671 -56.24 -24.90 -2.46
N LEU A 672 -55.75 -24.73 -3.69
CA LEU A 672 -56.31 -25.36 -4.89
C LEU A 672 -56.33 -26.88 -4.76
N ARG A 673 -55.22 -27.47 -4.31
CA ARG A 673 -55.09 -28.91 -4.10
C ARG A 673 -56.10 -29.42 -3.07
N ASN A 674 -56.17 -28.79 -1.91
CA ASN A 674 -57.08 -29.21 -0.84
C ASN A 674 -58.55 -29.05 -1.25
N ALA A 675 -58.91 -27.95 -1.92
CA ALA A 675 -60.27 -27.75 -2.45
C ALA A 675 -60.68 -28.86 -3.42
N CYS A 676 -59.79 -29.25 -4.34
CA CYS A 676 -60.03 -30.35 -5.27
C CYS A 676 -60.11 -31.72 -4.58
N GLU A 677 -59.31 -31.95 -3.53
CA GLU A 677 -59.38 -33.18 -2.72
C GLU A 677 -60.67 -33.28 -1.92
N HIS A 678 -61.14 -32.17 -1.36
CA HIS A 678 -62.43 -32.08 -0.68
C HIS A 678 -63.59 -32.33 -1.64
N HIS A 679 -63.56 -31.79 -2.85
CA HIS A 679 -64.52 -32.13 -3.90
C HIS A 679 -64.55 -33.65 -4.18
N ARG A 680 -63.39 -34.29 -4.30
CA ARG A 680 -63.30 -35.74 -4.49
C ARG A 680 -63.94 -36.50 -3.32
N ALA A 681 -63.76 -36.04 -2.08
CA ALA A 681 -64.39 -36.62 -0.91
C ALA A 681 -65.93 -36.47 -0.94
N TRP A 682 -66.42 -35.31 -1.38
CA TRP A 682 -67.85 -35.07 -1.59
C TRP A 682 -68.46 -36.04 -2.60
N ARG A 683 -67.81 -36.21 -3.76
CA ARG A 683 -68.29 -37.11 -4.81
C ARG A 683 -68.28 -38.57 -4.37
N LYS A 684 -67.26 -38.99 -3.63
CA LYS A 684 -67.19 -40.35 -3.04
C LYS A 684 -68.31 -40.61 -2.03
N ALA A 685 -68.82 -39.59 -1.36
CA ALA A 685 -69.95 -39.70 -0.45
C ALA A 685 -71.31 -39.81 -1.17
N GLY A 686 -71.34 -39.81 -2.51
CA GLY A 686 -72.57 -39.99 -3.29
C GLY A 686 -73.49 -38.76 -3.34
N ARG A 687 -72.99 -37.58 -2.96
CA ARG A 687 -73.78 -36.34 -2.82
C ARG A 687 -73.84 -35.49 -4.10
N GLY A 688 -73.65 -36.11 -5.26
CA GLY A 688 -73.68 -35.45 -6.57
C GLY A 688 -72.49 -34.53 -6.84
N ASP A 689 -72.67 -33.65 -7.83
CA ASP A 689 -71.64 -32.73 -8.32
C ASP A 689 -71.79 -31.36 -7.64
N LEU A 690 -70.85 -31.04 -6.74
CA LEU A 690 -70.77 -29.75 -6.05
C LEU A 690 -69.61 -28.95 -6.65
N ARG A 691 -69.89 -27.71 -7.08
CA ARG A 691 -68.85 -26.81 -7.59
C ARG A 691 -68.00 -26.26 -6.44
N MET A 692 -66.69 -26.21 -6.62
CA MET A 692 -65.76 -25.57 -5.68
C MET A 692 -65.27 -24.25 -6.24
N MET A 693 -65.43 -23.19 -5.45
CA MET A 693 -64.93 -21.86 -5.79
C MET A 693 -63.67 -21.56 -4.99
N VAL A 694 -62.64 -21.03 -5.65
CA VAL A 694 -61.35 -20.72 -5.05
C VAL A 694 -60.91 -19.32 -5.45
N ASN A 695 -60.65 -18.48 -4.45
CA ASN A 695 -60.10 -17.14 -4.60
C ASN A 695 -58.64 -17.19 -5.07
N ILE A 696 -58.31 -16.37 -6.08
CA ILE A 696 -56.96 -16.25 -6.62
C ILE A 696 -56.41 -14.85 -6.39
N SER A 697 -55.21 -14.77 -5.81
CA SER A 697 -54.50 -13.51 -5.66
C SER A 697 -53.98 -12.97 -7.00
N ALA A 698 -53.83 -11.65 -7.09
CA ALA A 698 -53.24 -11.01 -8.26
C ALA A 698 -51.79 -11.45 -8.53
N ARG A 699 -51.05 -11.86 -7.50
CA ARG A 699 -49.67 -12.35 -7.65
C ARG A 699 -49.63 -13.75 -8.25
N GLN A 700 -50.53 -14.65 -7.84
CA GLN A 700 -50.63 -16.00 -8.41
C GLN A 700 -51.03 -15.99 -9.88
N PHE A 701 -52.03 -15.20 -10.24
CA PHE A 701 -52.53 -15.19 -11.63
C PHE A 701 -51.57 -14.57 -12.63
N ARG A 702 -50.66 -13.71 -12.15
CA ARG A 702 -49.57 -13.16 -12.97
C ARG A 702 -48.42 -14.14 -13.16
N ASP A 703 -48.37 -15.22 -12.39
CA ASP A 703 -47.38 -16.28 -12.59
C ASP A 703 -47.70 -17.03 -13.88
N ASP A 704 -46.74 -17.07 -14.81
CA ASP A 704 -46.90 -17.74 -16.09
C ASP A 704 -47.10 -19.26 -15.95
N ALA A 705 -46.59 -19.84 -14.85
CA ALA A 705 -46.76 -21.25 -14.52
C ALA A 705 -48.15 -21.57 -13.92
N PHE A 706 -48.96 -20.57 -13.55
CA PHE A 706 -50.22 -20.79 -12.83
C PHE A 706 -51.18 -21.71 -13.58
N VAL A 707 -51.32 -21.53 -14.90
CA VAL A 707 -52.18 -22.38 -15.74
C VAL A 707 -51.71 -23.85 -15.69
N GLU A 708 -50.40 -24.07 -15.69
CA GLU A 708 -49.80 -25.41 -15.62
C GLU A 708 -49.98 -26.05 -14.24
N VAL A 709 -49.91 -25.24 -13.17
CA VAL A 709 -50.20 -25.67 -11.80
C VAL A 709 -51.66 -26.12 -11.68
N VAL A 710 -52.61 -25.35 -12.22
CA VAL A 710 -54.04 -25.72 -12.22
C VAL A 710 -54.27 -27.02 -12.98
N ASP A 711 -53.72 -27.16 -14.18
CA ASP A 711 -53.81 -28.40 -14.98
C ASP A 711 -53.22 -29.61 -14.23
N ARG A 712 -52.06 -29.44 -13.60
CA ARG A 712 -51.43 -30.47 -12.78
C ARG A 712 -52.31 -30.90 -11.61
N VAL A 713 -52.83 -29.95 -10.83
CA VAL A 713 -53.68 -30.24 -9.66
C VAL A 713 -54.97 -30.95 -10.07
N LEU A 714 -55.60 -30.52 -11.17
CA LEU A 714 -56.80 -31.18 -11.70
C LEU A 714 -56.53 -32.63 -12.10
N LYS A 715 -55.40 -32.89 -12.79
CA LYS A 715 -54.98 -34.25 -13.17
C LYS A 715 -54.67 -35.14 -11.96
N GLU A 716 -53.98 -34.60 -10.95
CA GLU A 716 -53.60 -35.33 -9.74
C GLU A 716 -54.81 -35.70 -8.87
N THR A 717 -55.78 -34.78 -8.76
CA THR A 717 -56.97 -34.97 -7.93
C THR A 717 -58.10 -35.70 -8.65
N GLY A 718 -58.12 -35.64 -9.99
CA GLY A 718 -59.16 -36.23 -10.84
C GLY A 718 -60.49 -35.46 -10.79
N MET A 719 -60.46 -34.18 -10.38
CA MET A 719 -61.63 -33.32 -10.36
C MET A 719 -62.02 -32.92 -11.79
N PRO A 720 -63.31 -33.04 -12.19
CA PRO A 720 -63.78 -32.49 -13.46
C PRO A 720 -63.53 -30.97 -13.50
N PRO A 721 -62.82 -30.44 -14.52
CA PRO A 721 -62.48 -29.02 -14.60
C PRO A 721 -63.70 -28.10 -14.53
N GLU A 722 -64.83 -28.51 -15.11
CA GLU A 722 -66.10 -27.75 -15.12
C GLU A 722 -66.72 -27.52 -13.74
N LEU A 723 -66.26 -28.22 -12.70
CA LEU A 723 -66.72 -28.07 -11.33
C LEU A 723 -65.80 -27.16 -10.49
N LEU A 724 -64.64 -26.74 -11.03
CA LEU A 724 -63.76 -25.77 -10.41
C LEU A 724 -64.08 -24.38 -10.96
N THR A 725 -64.32 -23.43 -10.07
CA THR A 725 -64.49 -22.01 -10.40
C THR A 725 -63.37 -21.23 -9.73
N LEU A 726 -62.63 -20.45 -10.51
CA LEU A 726 -61.61 -19.54 -9.99
C LEU A 726 -62.17 -18.13 -9.91
N GLU A 727 -62.07 -17.53 -8.74
CA GLU A 727 -62.54 -16.17 -8.49
C GLU A 727 -61.38 -15.20 -8.65
N VAL A 728 -61.59 -14.19 -9.50
CA VAL A 728 -60.61 -13.14 -9.80
C VAL A 728 -61.25 -11.79 -9.52
N THR A 729 -60.52 -10.89 -8.86
CA THR A 729 -61.05 -9.56 -8.56
C THR A 729 -60.97 -8.64 -9.78
N GLU A 730 -61.82 -7.62 -9.82
CA GLU A 730 -61.81 -6.63 -10.90
C GLU A 730 -60.45 -5.92 -11.04
N THR A 731 -59.89 -5.46 -9.91
CA THR A 731 -58.62 -4.73 -9.87
C THR A 731 -57.46 -5.53 -10.44
N MET A 732 -57.47 -6.85 -10.22
CA MET A 732 -56.47 -7.78 -10.70
C MET A 732 -56.43 -7.93 -12.21
N LEU A 733 -57.59 -7.81 -12.88
CA LEU A 733 -57.69 -7.92 -14.35
C LEU A 733 -57.30 -6.64 -15.08
N MET A 734 -57.33 -5.49 -14.40
CA MET A 734 -57.11 -4.17 -15.02
C MET A 734 -55.63 -3.76 -15.09
N ASP A 735 -54.75 -4.39 -14.31
CA ASP A 735 -53.31 -4.06 -14.29
C ASP A 735 -52.60 -4.42 -15.62
N ASP A 736 -53.01 -5.50 -16.29
CA ASP A 736 -52.52 -5.93 -17.62
C ASP A 736 -53.60 -6.73 -18.36
N VAL A 737 -54.50 -6.01 -19.04
CA VAL A 737 -55.76 -6.55 -19.57
C VAL A 737 -55.55 -7.60 -20.66
N ASP A 738 -54.66 -7.36 -21.63
CA ASP A 738 -54.49 -8.25 -22.77
C ASP A 738 -53.80 -9.57 -22.38
N SER A 739 -52.79 -9.54 -21.49
CA SER A 739 -52.17 -10.77 -20.99
C SER A 739 -53.12 -11.56 -20.10
N SER A 740 -53.93 -10.86 -19.28
CA SER A 740 -54.96 -11.47 -18.44
C SER A 740 -55.98 -12.20 -19.29
N ILE A 741 -56.49 -11.59 -20.36
CA ILE A 741 -57.42 -12.23 -21.31
C ILE A 741 -56.82 -13.52 -21.91
N VAL A 742 -55.54 -13.49 -22.30
CA VAL A 742 -54.86 -14.68 -22.83
C VAL A 742 -54.80 -15.81 -21.78
N ARG A 743 -54.45 -15.49 -20.53
CA ARG A 743 -54.42 -16.48 -19.43
C ARG A 743 -55.81 -17.03 -19.13
N MET A 744 -56.83 -16.18 -19.09
CA MET A 744 -58.22 -16.59 -18.87
C MET A 744 -58.71 -17.54 -19.96
N HIS A 745 -58.40 -17.26 -21.22
CA HIS A 745 -58.72 -18.18 -22.32
C HIS A 745 -58.01 -19.53 -22.19
N ARG A 746 -56.76 -19.55 -21.72
CA ARG A 746 -56.05 -20.81 -21.44
C ARG A 746 -56.70 -21.60 -20.30
N LEU A 747 -57.10 -20.94 -19.22
CA LEU A 747 -57.83 -21.58 -18.12
C LEU A 747 -59.18 -22.14 -18.58
N ARG A 748 -59.91 -21.37 -19.39
CA ARG A 748 -61.17 -21.82 -20.01
C ARG A 748 -60.96 -23.02 -20.94
N ALA A 749 -59.85 -23.06 -21.68
CA ALA A 749 -59.51 -24.19 -22.55
C ALA A 749 -59.23 -25.49 -21.77
N LEU A 750 -58.85 -25.39 -20.48
CA LEU A 750 -58.78 -26.55 -19.58
C LEU A 750 -60.17 -27.01 -19.11
N GLY A 751 -61.23 -26.20 -19.30
CA GLY A 751 -62.58 -26.46 -18.85
C GLY A 751 -62.93 -25.84 -17.49
N VAL A 752 -62.03 -25.03 -16.91
CA VAL A 752 -62.24 -24.35 -15.62
C VAL A 752 -63.14 -23.12 -15.81
N ARG A 753 -64.05 -22.89 -14.86
CA ARG A 753 -64.93 -21.70 -14.86
C ARG A 753 -64.23 -20.52 -14.21
N LEU A 754 -64.59 -19.31 -14.63
CA LEU A 754 -64.07 -18.06 -14.07
C LEU A 754 -65.22 -17.19 -13.58
N ALA A 755 -65.06 -16.68 -12.36
CA ALA A 755 -65.99 -15.73 -11.73
C ALA A 755 -65.27 -14.41 -11.45
N LEU A 756 -65.97 -13.31 -11.69
CA LEU A 756 -65.47 -11.96 -11.37
C LEU A 756 -65.98 -11.56 -9.98
N ASP A 757 -65.04 -11.29 -9.07
CA ASP A 757 -65.33 -10.93 -7.68
C ASP A 757 -65.18 -9.42 -7.39
N ASP A 758 -65.80 -8.98 -6.30
CA ASP A 758 -65.86 -7.58 -5.82
C ASP A 758 -66.37 -6.57 -6.87
N PHE A 759 -67.30 -6.98 -7.74
CA PHE A 759 -67.74 -6.15 -8.87
C PHE A 759 -68.42 -4.84 -8.40
N GLY A 760 -67.96 -3.72 -8.94
CA GLY A 760 -68.51 -2.38 -8.67
C GLY A 760 -67.72 -1.57 -7.63
N THR A 761 -66.65 -2.14 -7.05
CA THR A 761 -65.72 -1.42 -6.16
C THR A 761 -64.55 -0.78 -6.92
N GLY A 762 -64.35 -1.13 -8.20
CA GLY A 762 -63.27 -0.65 -9.08
C GLY A 762 -63.73 0.19 -10.29
N TYR A 763 -62.79 0.50 -11.19
CA TYR A 763 -63.05 1.24 -12.44
C TYR A 763 -63.47 0.28 -13.58
N SER A 764 -64.73 -0.12 -13.60
CA SER A 764 -65.21 -1.04 -14.64
C SER A 764 -65.34 -0.34 -15.98
N SER A 765 -64.47 -0.68 -16.94
CA SER A 765 -64.76 -0.42 -18.35
C SER A 765 -65.65 -1.54 -18.88
N LEU A 766 -66.95 -1.26 -19.06
CA LEU A 766 -67.93 -2.15 -19.69
C LEU A 766 -67.44 -2.74 -21.02
N ALA A 767 -66.53 -2.03 -21.71
CA ALA A 767 -65.91 -2.51 -22.95
C ALA A 767 -65.03 -3.76 -22.75
N TYR A 768 -64.35 -3.90 -21.60
CA TYR A 768 -63.52 -5.06 -21.30
C TYR A 768 -64.31 -6.23 -20.71
N LEU A 769 -65.38 -5.96 -19.97
CA LEU A 769 -66.24 -7.01 -19.42
C LEU A 769 -66.77 -7.96 -20.50
N LYS A 770 -67.08 -7.41 -21.69
CA LYS A 770 -67.49 -8.20 -22.88
C LYS A 770 -66.38 -9.11 -23.45
N ARG A 771 -65.11 -8.79 -23.19
CA ARG A 771 -63.95 -9.54 -23.70
C ARG A 771 -63.50 -10.63 -22.72
N PHE A 772 -63.86 -10.54 -21.44
CA PHE A 772 -63.45 -11.52 -20.44
C PHE A 772 -64.27 -12.81 -20.59
N PRO A 773 -63.63 -14.00 -20.66
CA PRO A 773 -64.34 -15.27 -20.73
C PRO A 773 -64.79 -15.73 -19.34
N ILE A 774 -65.58 -14.90 -18.66
CA ILE A 774 -66.19 -15.19 -17.35
C ILE A 774 -67.59 -15.78 -17.52
N GLU A 775 -68.04 -16.52 -16.51
CA GLU A 775 -69.39 -17.11 -16.46
C GLU A 775 -70.23 -16.54 -15.32
N GLU A 776 -69.58 -16.04 -14.27
CA GLU A 776 -70.25 -15.54 -13.08
C GLU A 776 -69.73 -14.17 -12.68
N LEU A 777 -70.62 -13.38 -12.09
CA LEU A 777 -70.35 -12.05 -11.58
C LEU A 777 -70.85 -11.95 -10.14
N LYS A 778 -69.96 -11.66 -9.20
CA LYS A 778 -70.26 -11.59 -7.77
C LYS A 778 -70.43 -10.12 -7.35
N ILE A 779 -71.55 -9.83 -6.68
CA ILE A 779 -71.88 -8.52 -6.15
C ILE A 779 -71.29 -8.41 -4.74
N ASP A 780 -70.43 -7.41 -4.54
CA ASP A 780 -69.79 -7.16 -3.25
C ASP A 780 -70.83 -6.92 -2.13
N ARG A 781 -70.54 -7.51 -0.96
CA ARG A 781 -71.35 -7.37 0.27
C ARG A 781 -71.67 -5.93 0.66
N LEU A 782 -70.85 -4.94 0.31
CA LEU A 782 -71.05 -3.52 0.61
C LEU A 782 -72.35 -3.01 0.00
N PHE A 783 -72.70 -3.45 -1.21
CA PHE A 783 -73.96 -3.08 -1.86
C PHE A 783 -75.16 -3.88 -1.30
N VAL A 784 -74.94 -5.13 -0.90
CA VAL A 784 -75.99 -6.00 -0.37
C VAL A 784 -76.40 -5.63 1.06
N ARG A 785 -75.47 -5.14 1.88
CA ARG A 785 -75.73 -4.73 3.28
C ARG A 785 -76.75 -3.60 3.44
N GLY A 786 -76.84 -2.71 2.45
CA GLY A 786 -77.73 -1.55 2.45
C GLY A 786 -79.02 -1.76 1.66
N ILE A 787 -79.24 -2.92 1.07
CA ILE A 787 -80.26 -3.13 0.02
C ILE A 787 -81.71 -2.93 0.51
N ASP A 788 -81.97 -3.12 1.81
CA ASP A 788 -83.28 -2.95 2.44
C ASP A 788 -83.60 -1.50 2.83
N ARG A 789 -82.57 -0.67 3.07
CA ARG A 789 -82.69 0.68 3.66
C ARG A 789 -82.28 1.80 2.72
N ASN A 790 -81.39 1.53 1.78
CA ASN A 790 -80.81 2.53 0.88
C ASN A 790 -81.29 2.29 -0.56
N THR A 791 -82.11 3.22 -1.05
CA THR A 791 -82.65 3.18 -2.41
C THR A 791 -81.57 3.25 -3.50
N ARG A 792 -80.39 3.82 -3.21
CA ARG A 792 -79.27 3.84 -4.15
C ARG A 792 -78.59 2.49 -4.28
N ASP A 793 -78.36 1.79 -3.16
CA ASP A 793 -77.72 0.48 -3.15
C ASP A 793 -78.64 -0.55 -3.82
N ALA A 794 -79.95 -0.49 -3.52
CA ALA A 794 -80.95 -1.32 -4.19
C ALA A 794 -81.01 -1.08 -5.72
N ALA A 795 -80.85 0.17 -6.17
CA ALA A 795 -80.81 0.50 -7.60
C ALA A 795 -79.51 0.01 -8.27
N LEU A 796 -78.38 0.09 -7.57
CA LEU A 796 -77.09 -0.43 -8.04
C LEU A 796 -77.12 -1.95 -8.20
N VAL A 797 -77.60 -2.67 -7.18
CA VAL A 797 -77.75 -4.14 -7.23
C VAL A 797 -78.65 -4.54 -8.40
N ALA A 798 -79.80 -3.87 -8.58
CA ALA A 798 -80.69 -4.13 -9.71
C ALA A 798 -80.01 -3.87 -11.08
N ALA A 799 -79.20 -2.81 -11.19
CA ALA A 799 -78.46 -2.52 -12.41
C ALA A 799 -77.39 -3.59 -12.71
N ILE A 800 -76.68 -4.07 -11.68
CA ILE A 800 -75.68 -5.13 -11.81
C ILE A 800 -76.33 -6.46 -12.22
N ILE A 801 -77.47 -6.82 -11.62
CA ILE A 801 -78.23 -8.02 -12.00
C ILE A 801 -78.65 -7.94 -13.47
N SER A 802 -79.23 -6.81 -13.88
CA SER A 802 -79.65 -6.59 -15.27
C SER A 802 -78.47 -6.63 -16.26
N LEU A 803 -77.30 -6.11 -15.87
CA LEU A 803 -76.08 -6.19 -16.66
C LEU A 803 -75.61 -7.64 -16.83
N GLY A 804 -75.56 -8.42 -15.75
CA GLY A 804 -75.18 -9.83 -15.79
C GLY A 804 -76.08 -10.63 -16.73
N GLN A 805 -77.41 -10.48 -16.58
CA GLN A 805 -78.39 -11.11 -17.47
C GLN A 805 -78.21 -10.69 -18.94
N SER A 806 -77.90 -9.43 -19.21
CA SER A 806 -77.66 -8.93 -20.58
C SER A 806 -76.39 -9.49 -21.22
N LEU A 807 -75.42 -9.93 -20.41
CA LEU A 807 -74.15 -10.52 -20.84
C LEU A 807 -74.14 -12.05 -20.74
N ASP A 808 -75.28 -12.67 -20.42
CA ASP A 808 -75.42 -14.12 -20.21
C ASP A 808 -74.50 -14.63 -19.08
N LEU A 809 -74.30 -13.81 -18.04
CA LEU A 809 -73.52 -14.11 -16.85
C LEU A 809 -74.45 -14.42 -15.68
N ARG A 810 -74.11 -15.44 -14.89
CA ARG A 810 -74.81 -15.76 -13.65
C ARG A 810 -74.42 -14.78 -12.55
N VAL A 811 -75.38 -14.24 -11.83
CA VAL A 811 -75.13 -13.22 -10.81
C VAL A 811 -75.21 -13.84 -9.41
N VAL A 812 -74.16 -13.64 -8.62
CA VAL A 812 -74.03 -14.12 -7.24
C VAL A 812 -74.05 -12.92 -6.30
N ALA A 813 -74.98 -12.89 -5.34
CA ALA A 813 -75.01 -11.84 -4.32
C ALA A 813 -74.34 -12.29 -3.03
N GLU A 814 -73.31 -11.56 -2.59
CA GLU A 814 -72.57 -11.85 -1.36
C GLU A 814 -73.11 -11.08 -0.14
N GLY A 815 -72.83 -11.59 1.06
CA GLY A 815 -73.15 -10.86 2.29
C GLY A 815 -74.65 -10.80 2.62
N VAL A 816 -75.43 -11.82 2.21
CA VAL A 816 -76.83 -11.94 2.62
C VAL A 816 -76.91 -12.32 4.10
N GLU A 817 -77.24 -11.36 4.96
CA GLU A 817 -77.26 -11.53 6.42
C GLU A 817 -78.68 -11.77 6.98
N ASN A 818 -79.74 -11.31 6.31
CA ASN A 818 -81.12 -11.38 6.80
C ASN A 818 -82.14 -11.76 5.70
N LYS A 819 -83.40 -12.01 6.13
CA LYS A 819 -84.51 -12.39 5.24
C LYS A 819 -84.94 -11.26 4.29
N ASP A 820 -84.75 -10.01 4.69
CA ASP A 820 -85.16 -8.85 3.90
C ASP A 820 -84.23 -8.66 2.68
N HIS A 821 -82.92 -8.85 2.86
CA HIS A 821 -81.95 -8.90 1.76
C HIS A 821 -82.32 -9.99 0.75
N LEU A 822 -82.64 -11.19 1.25
CA LEU A 822 -83.05 -12.32 0.42
C LEU A 822 -84.32 -12.03 -0.39
N LYS A 823 -85.30 -11.35 0.23
CA LYS A 823 -86.54 -10.96 -0.43
C LYS A 823 -86.28 -10.01 -1.60
N VAL A 824 -85.50 -8.96 -1.38
CA VAL A 824 -85.17 -7.97 -2.42
C VAL A 824 -84.38 -8.62 -3.56
N LEU A 825 -83.39 -9.46 -3.25
CA LEU A 825 -82.59 -10.16 -4.26
C LEU A 825 -83.43 -11.12 -5.12
N ARG A 826 -84.40 -11.82 -4.52
CA ARG A 826 -85.36 -12.67 -5.26
C ARG A 826 -86.30 -11.86 -6.14
N GLU A 827 -86.84 -10.76 -5.64
CA GLU A 827 -87.72 -9.86 -6.40
C GLU A 827 -86.99 -9.24 -7.61
N GLN A 828 -85.69 -8.97 -7.47
CA GLN A 828 -84.84 -8.45 -8.55
C GLN A 828 -84.31 -9.53 -9.50
N GLY A 829 -84.57 -10.82 -9.24
CA GLY A 829 -84.20 -11.92 -10.12
C GLY A 829 -82.72 -12.32 -10.06
N CYS A 830 -82.07 -12.20 -8.90
CA CYS A 830 -80.72 -12.72 -8.68
C CYS A 830 -80.70 -14.27 -8.72
N ASP A 831 -79.63 -14.86 -9.26
CA ASP A 831 -79.55 -16.32 -9.47
C ASP A 831 -79.11 -17.07 -8.21
N VAL A 832 -78.03 -16.60 -7.58
CA VAL A 832 -77.36 -17.27 -6.46
C VAL A 832 -77.10 -16.28 -5.34
N ALA A 833 -77.17 -16.75 -4.10
CA ALA A 833 -76.82 -15.95 -2.94
C ALA A 833 -75.90 -16.69 -1.99
N GLN A 834 -75.08 -15.90 -1.29
CA GLN A 834 -74.17 -16.35 -0.25
C GLN A 834 -74.21 -15.38 0.93
N GLY A 835 -74.13 -15.91 2.14
CA GLY A 835 -74.02 -15.09 3.34
C GLY A 835 -74.43 -15.80 4.63
N PHE A 836 -74.28 -15.08 5.75
CA PHE A 836 -74.52 -15.61 7.10
C PHE A 836 -75.99 -15.96 7.37
N HIS A 837 -76.92 -15.49 6.55
CA HIS A 837 -78.31 -15.93 6.61
C HIS A 837 -78.44 -17.45 6.41
N PHE A 838 -77.59 -18.04 5.55
CA PHE A 838 -77.62 -19.46 5.25
C PHE A 838 -76.66 -20.23 6.14
N SER A 839 -75.39 -19.84 6.14
CA SER A 839 -74.37 -20.44 7.00
C SER A 839 -73.14 -19.53 7.09
N VAL A 840 -72.47 -19.58 8.24
CA VAL A 840 -71.10 -19.08 8.38
C VAL A 840 -70.13 -20.05 7.70
N PRO A 841 -68.91 -19.65 7.32
CA PRO A 841 -67.91 -20.57 6.78
C PRO A 841 -67.59 -21.71 7.77
N LEU A 842 -67.81 -22.96 7.36
CA LEU A 842 -67.70 -24.15 8.20
C LEU A 842 -66.47 -24.99 7.87
N ALA A 843 -65.90 -25.64 8.87
CA ALA A 843 -64.92 -26.70 8.63
C ALA A 843 -65.54 -27.87 7.84
N TRP A 844 -64.72 -28.59 7.07
CA TRP A 844 -65.17 -29.65 6.16
C TRP A 844 -66.16 -30.68 6.78
N PRO A 845 -65.95 -31.22 7.99
CA PRO A 845 -66.89 -32.17 8.59
C PRO A 845 -68.28 -31.57 8.85
N ALA A 846 -68.34 -30.30 9.26
CA ALA A 846 -69.60 -29.60 9.50
C ALA A 846 -70.29 -29.21 8.18
N PHE A 847 -69.52 -28.83 7.16
CA PHE A 847 -70.05 -28.58 5.82
C PHE A 847 -70.68 -29.85 5.21
N MET A 848 -70.04 -31.01 5.37
CA MET A 848 -70.58 -32.30 4.93
C MET A 848 -71.93 -32.66 5.59
N ALA A 849 -72.21 -32.14 6.79
CA ALA A 849 -73.47 -32.35 7.48
C ALA A 849 -74.62 -31.46 6.98
N LEU A 850 -74.32 -30.32 6.32
CA LEU A 850 -75.33 -29.42 5.75
C LEU A 850 -75.99 -29.97 4.49
N GLY A 851 -75.29 -30.80 3.71
CA GLY A 851 -75.79 -31.31 2.43
C GLY A 851 -76.76 -32.49 2.52
N GLY A 852 -77.48 -32.63 3.64
CA GLY A 852 -78.39 -33.73 3.95
C GLY A 852 -79.86 -33.34 3.86
#